data_AF-A0A2H3KQA5-F1
#
_entry.id   AF-A0A2H3KQA5-F1
#
_cell.length_a   1.000
_cell.length_b   1.000
_cell.length_c   1.000
_cell.angle_alpha   90.00
_cell.angle_beta   90.00
_cell.angle_gamma   90.00
#
_symmetry.space_group_name_H-M   'P 1'
#
loop_
_entity.id
_entity.type
_entity.pdbx_description
1 polymer ?
#
loop_
_entity_poly.entity_id
_entity_poly.type
_entity_poly.pdbx_seq_one_letter_code
_entity_poly.pdbx_strand_id
1 'polypeptide(L)'
;MTRTRAALAPLRRLLAIILLLCLLPAPSPARAAVGFDVITLPPNPELQALAGGLIDNNGTVYFLAQISSTIGVYRLIANSVEPFLLDGAQVPAQLPSGIGTSITINRAEPWFVDASGRVYFWINEAGQSLITRALRLEVGGGFTLLPLGPPGSRFRPEHPTSNGRWLATEPAEVEGDSGFIVYRSDGVSSQEVLRRPSTRTSCSNGRLAAASSNESRVRINANGKGVIHEILSTLVYPNSDCSGPRPRLEQIGFRISSLNGTTQVEQQFSTTEVSALEVRSLQLNDADNLIYALLTFAPNDTWNFRLVRDGSTLLERSGSGQPSRSISATFSSALLQPDGSVVYQMAPGDDPAQPAGGLFRDSTLILAGNDPLFPAPISFSFLYRASSGGALAANYFDPTLSRARLVLLSPTLGRWINGDGGAWSDPTNWAGEEVPGQGDRALFNLANTYTVSTGTQQVGSVEVQDGEVTWTAGELAIIGALRVGSRDGQGETSLSVVDRVQVGELYVGALPTSATDDETNAIVQILADGQLDVSGPLVIGQAGRAGFGLFGGKLTTGETKLGVGGVGRFATLVGGEWDSGSLLVGESYPGYISLVGGSALQSSSARIGGAPFSPNFDPAFDPSGGEGGFSQVSVSGVGFDEAINPTNPTSWSIQAGLELGSGHPGSLRISDGGSVQVAETLAVDNLAPGLPVALPPGSSTWSRVLVGGVDESLEQPATLLIGQDLLLGNTAGAVSSLRIVDGGIVDIGRSLSVGHQPGSLPIVFVEGAGASLTAGQGAGASCSIGFSGTGDFRVSDGGTFRCVGPLFIGLGDDEASLSVAGAESQTRAQRIEVGAPASAEPTGAGAIELDGGRVVADQSLTIWENGTLGGSGEVVGTLVNHGTINVGLEPLPPSGNLQTLAALGAQPGTLAIVGAATFLPASKLRLDLVGADQYDQLTVSGAAQLDGELILAFGEGYAPRAGDSFAFVGAGSSAGAFSTVTVTGLAPGWQFNLSSSGGVTTLRSESDAVATTTPTLQRVYLPLARR
;
A
#
# COMPACT_ATOMS: atom_id res chain seq x y z
N MET A 1 55.67 -48.76 19.03
CA MET A 1 56.38 -47.48 18.85
C MET A 1 55.39 -46.44 18.33
N THR A 2 55.19 -45.39 19.11
CA THR A 2 54.77 -44.01 18.75
C THR A 2 53.67 -43.77 17.70
N ARG A 3 52.46 -43.39 18.15
CA ARG A 3 51.82 -42.06 17.94
C ARG A 3 50.31 -42.10 18.31
N THR A 4 49.99 -41.69 19.54
CA THR A 4 48.62 -41.30 19.97
C THR A 4 48.72 -40.17 21.00
N ARG A 5 48.86 -38.93 20.52
CA ARG A 5 48.70 -37.70 21.31
C ARG A 5 48.31 -36.54 20.39
N ALA A 6 47.03 -36.44 20.02
CA ALA A 6 46.50 -35.25 19.33
C ALA A 6 44.98 -34.99 19.53
N ALA A 7 44.26 -35.76 20.36
CA ALA A 7 42.79 -35.64 20.46
C ALA A 7 42.25 -35.10 21.81
N LEU A 8 43.09 -34.58 22.71
CA LEU A 8 42.68 -34.15 24.06
C LEU A 8 42.92 -32.66 24.37
N ALA A 9 43.35 -31.86 23.39
CA ALA A 9 43.56 -30.42 23.56
C ALA A 9 42.27 -29.57 23.69
N PRO A 10 41.15 -29.84 22.98
CA PRO A 10 39.97 -28.97 23.07
C PRO A 10 39.16 -29.18 24.36
N LEU A 11 39.21 -30.37 24.97
CA LEU A 11 38.47 -30.64 26.22
C LEU A 11 39.06 -29.94 27.46
N ARG A 12 40.40 -29.74 27.48
CA ARG A 12 41.07 -29.04 28.59
C ARG A 12 40.87 -27.52 28.56
N ARG A 13 40.68 -26.92 27.38
CA ARG A 13 40.32 -25.49 27.26
C ARG A 13 38.86 -25.25 27.66
N LEU A 14 37.95 -26.16 27.33
CA LEU A 14 36.54 -26.07 27.75
C LEU A 14 36.39 -26.20 29.29
N LEU A 15 37.09 -27.15 29.91
CA LEU A 15 37.04 -27.32 31.36
C LEU A 15 37.70 -26.16 32.13
N ALA A 16 38.75 -25.55 31.58
CA ALA A 16 39.41 -24.39 32.17
C ALA A 16 38.54 -23.11 32.06
N ILE A 17 37.78 -22.94 30.97
CA ILE A 17 36.84 -21.82 30.80
C ILE A 17 35.62 -21.98 31.73
N ILE A 18 35.13 -23.21 31.91
CA ILE A 18 34.03 -23.50 32.85
C ILE A 18 34.48 -23.27 34.31
N LEU A 19 35.70 -23.65 34.69
CA LEU A 19 36.24 -23.36 36.02
C LEU A 19 36.58 -21.88 36.24
N LEU A 20 36.95 -21.14 35.18
CA LEU A 20 37.19 -19.68 35.28
C LEU A 20 35.88 -18.89 35.42
N LEU A 21 34.79 -19.36 34.80
CA LEU A 21 33.44 -18.79 34.92
C LEU A 21 32.81 -19.04 36.30
N CYS A 22 33.19 -20.12 37.00
CA CYS A 22 32.72 -20.40 38.36
C CYS A 22 33.51 -19.64 39.47
N LEU A 23 34.59 -18.92 39.13
CA LEU A 23 35.43 -18.19 40.09
C LEU A 23 35.31 -16.66 39.98
N LEU A 24 34.45 -16.15 39.09
CA LEU A 24 34.13 -14.73 39.07
C LEU A 24 33.26 -14.39 40.30
N PRO A 25 33.64 -13.40 41.13
CA PRO A 25 32.74 -12.90 42.15
C PRO A 25 31.45 -12.46 41.45
N ALA A 26 30.30 -12.88 41.97
CA ALA A 26 29.02 -12.37 41.50
C ALA A 26 29.13 -10.84 41.47
N PRO A 27 28.83 -10.18 40.33
CA PRO A 27 28.70 -8.73 40.34
C PRO A 27 27.70 -8.42 41.44
N SER A 28 28.09 -7.57 42.39
CA SER A 28 27.14 -6.93 43.30
C SER A 28 25.98 -6.43 42.43
N PRO A 29 24.71 -6.69 42.77
CA PRO A 29 23.60 -6.16 42.00
C PRO A 29 23.76 -4.64 41.97
N ALA A 30 24.24 -4.12 40.84
CA ALA A 30 24.14 -2.72 40.53
C ALA A 30 22.63 -2.46 40.55
N ARG A 31 22.20 -1.50 41.36
CA ARG A 31 20.82 -1.04 41.34
C ARG A 31 20.56 -0.58 39.90
N ALA A 32 19.77 -1.36 39.15
CA ALA A 32 19.28 -0.98 37.85
C ALA A 32 18.55 0.35 38.01
N ALA A 33 19.10 1.41 37.40
CA ALA A 33 18.41 2.68 37.29
C ALA A 33 17.49 2.54 36.07
N VAL A 34 16.39 1.82 36.25
CA VAL A 34 15.40 1.63 35.19
C VAL A 34 14.78 2.99 34.89
N GLY A 35 15.04 3.52 33.69
CA GLY A 35 14.44 4.76 33.22
C GLY A 35 12.95 4.56 32.97
N PHE A 36 12.10 5.04 33.88
CA PHE A 36 10.64 5.06 33.70
C PHE A 36 10.20 6.46 33.27
N ASP A 37 9.45 6.55 32.17
CA ASP A 37 8.67 7.76 31.88
C ASP A 37 7.40 7.76 32.74
N VAL A 38 7.43 8.53 33.82
CA VAL A 38 6.25 8.75 34.67
C VAL A 38 5.34 9.76 33.97
N ILE A 39 4.36 9.28 33.22
CA ILE A 39 3.28 10.14 32.73
C ILE A 39 2.43 10.58 33.93
N THR A 40 2.74 11.75 34.46
CA THR A 40 1.92 12.36 35.51
C THR A 40 0.75 13.06 34.83
N LEU A 41 -0.48 12.63 35.10
CA LEU A 41 -1.66 13.38 34.69
C LEU A 41 -1.50 14.83 35.19
N PRO A 42 -1.75 15.85 34.34
CA PRO A 42 -1.71 17.24 34.78
C PRO A 42 -2.59 17.38 36.02
N PRO A 43 -2.21 18.20 37.01
CA PRO A 43 -3.04 18.44 38.18
C PRO A 43 -4.37 19.08 37.74
N ASN A 44 -5.38 18.24 37.48
CA ASN A 44 -6.73 18.68 37.22
C ASN A 44 -7.49 18.66 38.57
N PRO A 45 -7.86 19.83 39.13
CA PRO A 45 -8.61 19.90 40.38
C PRO A 45 -10.01 19.27 40.28
N GLU A 46 -10.49 19.00 39.07
CA GLU A 46 -11.83 18.44 38.81
C GLU A 46 -11.85 16.91 38.72
N LEU A 47 -10.69 16.24 38.71
CA LEU A 47 -10.61 14.78 38.68
C LEU A 47 -10.97 14.21 40.06
N GLN A 48 -12.20 13.70 40.21
CA GLN A 48 -12.75 13.23 41.50
C GLN A 48 -12.50 11.74 41.74
N ALA A 49 -12.47 10.93 40.68
CA ALA A 49 -12.22 9.49 40.76
C ALA A 49 -11.60 8.97 39.46
N LEU A 50 -10.72 7.98 39.57
CA LEU A 50 -10.14 7.23 38.46
C LEU A 50 -10.44 5.75 38.67
N ALA A 51 -11.05 5.10 37.69
CA ALA A 51 -11.54 3.72 37.77
C ALA A 51 -11.01 2.87 36.59
N GLY A 52 -9.69 2.79 36.47
CA GLY A 52 -9.01 1.96 35.47
C GLY A 52 -8.62 2.70 34.19
N GLY A 53 -7.74 2.08 33.40
CA GLY A 53 -7.31 2.61 32.11
C GLY A 53 -6.58 1.60 31.23
N LEU A 54 -6.40 1.97 29.96
CA LEU A 54 -5.81 1.22 28.86
C LEU A 54 -4.95 2.16 28.03
N ILE A 55 -4.02 1.61 27.24
CA ILE A 55 -3.20 2.42 26.34
C ILE A 55 -3.23 1.79 24.95
N ASP A 56 -3.39 2.60 23.91
CA ASP A 56 -3.28 2.09 22.55
C ASP A 56 -1.81 1.97 22.09
N ASN A 57 -1.60 1.41 20.89
CA ASN A 57 -0.25 1.29 20.32
C ASN A 57 0.41 2.65 20.02
N ASN A 58 -0.34 3.74 20.03
CA ASN A 58 0.15 5.10 19.80
C ASN A 58 0.51 5.82 21.10
N GLY A 59 0.37 5.16 22.25
CA GLY A 59 0.63 5.76 23.56
C GLY A 59 -0.52 6.61 24.11
N THR A 60 -1.70 6.59 23.47
CA THR A 60 -2.90 7.27 23.98
C THR A 60 -3.45 6.52 25.18
N VAL A 61 -3.55 7.17 26.33
CA VAL A 61 -4.11 6.55 27.55
C VAL A 61 -5.61 6.78 27.61
N TYR A 62 -6.42 5.73 27.56
CA TYR A 62 -7.85 5.76 27.81
C TYR A 62 -8.13 5.40 29.27
N PHE A 63 -8.89 6.19 30.00
CA PHE A 63 -9.17 5.90 31.41
C PHE A 63 -10.58 6.29 31.80
N LEU A 64 -11.19 5.50 32.69
CA LEU A 64 -12.49 5.83 33.26
C LEU A 64 -12.25 6.83 34.39
N ALA A 65 -12.90 7.99 34.31
CA ALA A 65 -12.81 8.98 35.35
C ALA A 65 -14.15 9.67 35.59
N GLN A 66 -14.24 10.31 36.76
CA GLN A 66 -15.25 11.31 37.04
C GLN A 66 -14.58 12.69 37.02
N ILE A 67 -14.86 13.51 36.01
CA ILE A 67 -14.40 14.89 35.90
C ILE A 67 -15.61 15.82 35.95
N SER A 68 -15.65 16.72 36.93
CA SER A 68 -16.74 17.70 37.06
C SER A 68 -18.14 17.10 36.98
N SER A 69 -18.42 16.07 37.80
CA SER A 69 -19.68 15.30 37.86
C SER A 69 -20.03 14.44 36.64
N THR A 70 -19.23 14.47 35.58
CA THR A 70 -19.42 13.60 34.42
C THR A 70 -18.58 12.35 34.59
N ILE A 71 -19.21 11.18 34.52
CA ILE A 71 -18.53 9.89 34.51
C ILE A 71 -18.37 9.47 33.04
N GLY A 72 -17.18 9.00 32.67
CA GLY A 72 -16.95 8.54 31.32
C GLY A 72 -15.50 8.11 31.08
N VAL A 73 -15.24 7.60 29.88
CA VAL A 73 -13.90 7.39 29.38
C VAL A 73 -13.33 8.71 28.90
N TYR A 74 -12.14 9.02 29.38
CA TYR A 74 -11.31 10.12 28.91
C TYR A 74 -10.09 9.55 28.21
N ARG A 75 -9.47 10.34 27.33
CA ARG A 75 -8.18 10.00 26.72
C ARG A 75 -7.12 11.06 27.04
N LEU A 76 -5.88 10.62 27.23
CA LEU A 76 -4.72 11.49 27.39
C LEU A 76 -3.92 11.51 26.08
N ILE A 77 -3.85 12.68 25.43
CA ILE A 77 -3.03 12.92 24.24
C ILE A 77 -2.11 14.08 24.55
N ALA A 78 -0.79 13.88 24.44
CA ALA A 78 0.21 14.96 24.57
C ALA A 78 0.01 15.85 25.82
N ASN A 79 -0.26 15.24 26.99
CA ASN A 79 -0.57 15.89 28.27
C ASN A 79 -1.95 16.60 28.38
N SER A 80 -2.84 16.47 27.40
CA SER A 80 -4.22 16.95 27.47
C SER A 80 -5.19 15.82 27.78
N VAL A 81 -6.06 16.01 28.79
CA VAL A 81 -7.15 15.09 29.11
C VAL A 81 -8.41 15.53 28.35
N GLU A 82 -8.87 14.70 27.43
CA GLU A 82 -10.06 14.95 26.62
C GLU A 82 -11.18 13.96 26.95
N PRO A 83 -12.45 14.40 27.02
CA PRO A 83 -13.58 13.48 27.10
C PRO A 83 -13.64 12.64 25.82
N PHE A 84 -13.76 11.32 25.98
CA PHE A 84 -13.80 10.38 24.86
C PHE A 84 -15.18 9.74 24.70
N LEU A 85 -15.66 9.04 25.74
CA LEU A 85 -17.00 8.42 25.79
C LEU A 85 -17.65 8.75 27.13
N LEU A 86 -18.59 9.68 27.14
CA LEU A 86 -19.27 10.11 28.36
C LEU A 86 -20.52 9.26 28.61
N ASP A 87 -20.82 8.98 29.88
CA ASP A 87 -22.09 8.36 30.25
C ASP A 87 -23.25 9.29 29.82
N GLY A 88 -24.23 8.72 29.13
CA GLY A 88 -25.33 9.43 28.47
C GLY A 88 -25.06 9.83 27.01
N ALA A 89 -23.85 9.61 26.48
CA ALA A 89 -23.54 9.93 25.09
C ALA A 89 -24.34 9.05 24.11
N GLN A 90 -24.82 9.68 23.04
CA GLN A 90 -25.37 9.01 21.86
C GLN A 90 -24.23 8.74 20.89
N VAL A 91 -23.95 7.46 20.63
CA VAL A 91 -22.87 7.06 19.74
C VAL A 91 -23.45 6.43 18.48
N PRO A 92 -23.15 6.99 17.29
CA PRO A 92 -23.49 6.34 16.03
C PRO A 92 -22.65 5.07 15.90
N ALA A 93 -23.31 3.92 15.96
CA ALA A 93 -22.66 2.63 15.83
C ALA A 93 -23.16 1.91 14.58
N GLN A 94 -22.23 1.39 13.78
CA GLN A 94 -22.57 0.50 12.68
C GLN A 94 -22.71 -0.92 13.22
N LEU A 95 -23.83 -1.57 12.92
CA LEU A 95 -23.91 -3.02 13.04
C LEU A 95 -23.00 -3.66 11.98
N PRO A 96 -22.54 -4.91 12.18
CA PRO A 96 -21.75 -5.62 11.15
C PRO A 96 -22.49 -5.78 9.82
N SER A 97 -23.80 -5.57 9.80
CA SER A 97 -24.66 -5.51 8.61
C SER A 97 -24.63 -4.17 7.86
N GLY A 98 -23.86 -3.17 8.32
CA GLY A 98 -23.76 -1.84 7.71
C GLY A 98 -24.90 -0.88 8.05
N ILE A 99 -25.87 -1.29 8.88
CA ILE A 99 -26.99 -0.43 9.30
C ILE A 99 -26.53 0.43 10.48
N GLY A 100 -26.57 1.76 10.33
CA GLY A 100 -26.27 2.70 11.40
C GLY A 100 -27.40 2.77 12.42
N THR A 101 -27.10 2.48 13.69
CA THR A 101 -28.01 2.68 14.82
C THR A 101 -27.33 3.56 15.86
N SER A 102 -28.04 4.55 16.41
CA SER A 102 -27.54 5.32 17.55
C SER A 102 -27.88 4.60 18.85
N ILE A 103 -26.90 4.44 19.74
CA ILE A 103 -27.07 3.84 21.07
C ILE A 103 -26.80 4.87 22.16
N THR A 104 -27.62 4.86 23.23
CA THR A 104 -27.35 5.64 24.44
C THR A 104 -26.52 4.80 25.40
N ILE A 105 -25.30 5.26 25.68
CA ILE A 105 -24.42 4.60 26.64
C ILE A 105 -24.85 4.98 28.05
N ASN A 106 -25.29 4.02 28.86
CA ASN A 106 -25.55 4.22 30.29
C ASN A 106 -24.24 4.21 31.11
N ARG A 107 -23.31 3.33 30.72
CA ARG A 107 -21.97 3.27 31.30
C ARG A 107 -20.98 2.70 30.30
N ALA A 108 -19.86 3.38 30.06
CA ALA A 108 -18.73 2.83 29.30
C ALA A 108 -17.55 2.52 30.22
N GLU A 109 -17.03 1.30 30.17
CA GLU A 109 -15.80 0.92 30.87
C GLU A 109 -14.75 0.49 29.84
N PRO A 110 -13.53 1.06 29.86
CA PRO A 110 -12.45 0.63 28.99
C PRO A 110 -12.12 -0.84 29.29
N TRP A 111 -12.14 -1.68 28.26
CA TRP A 111 -11.97 -3.12 28.41
C TRP A 111 -10.58 -3.63 28.04
N PHE A 112 -10.14 -3.50 26.78
CA PHE A 112 -8.78 -3.86 26.34
C PHE A 112 -8.37 -3.20 25.01
N VAL A 113 -7.09 -3.31 24.65
CA VAL A 113 -6.55 -2.99 23.32
C VAL A 113 -5.96 -4.24 22.70
N ASP A 114 -6.30 -4.53 21.44
CA ASP A 114 -5.75 -5.68 20.74
C ASP A 114 -4.37 -5.41 20.09
N ALA A 115 -3.75 -6.46 19.53
CA ALA A 115 -2.43 -6.33 18.92
C ALA A 115 -2.38 -5.33 17.74
N SER A 116 -3.52 -5.06 17.08
CA SER A 116 -3.63 -4.08 16.00
C SER A 116 -3.88 -2.64 16.47
N GLY A 117 -3.96 -2.41 17.78
CA GLY A 117 -4.19 -1.09 18.36
C GLY A 117 -5.67 -0.68 18.41
N ARG A 118 -6.61 -1.62 18.17
CA ARG A 118 -8.05 -1.34 18.30
C ARG A 118 -8.45 -1.37 19.77
N VAL A 119 -9.29 -0.42 20.17
CA VAL A 119 -9.72 -0.25 21.58
C VAL A 119 -11.15 -0.76 21.75
N TYR A 120 -11.36 -1.58 22.77
CA TYR A 120 -12.64 -2.19 23.07
C TYR A 120 -13.21 -1.65 24.38
N PHE A 121 -14.50 -1.32 24.36
CA PHE A 121 -15.23 -0.80 25.52
C PHE A 121 -16.36 -1.74 25.89
N TRP A 122 -16.55 -1.93 27.19
CA TRP A 122 -17.73 -2.56 27.75
C TRP A 122 -18.80 -1.48 27.91
N ILE A 123 -19.99 -1.68 27.32
CA ILE A 123 -21.07 -0.70 27.40
C ILE A 123 -22.35 -1.30 27.98
N ASN A 124 -22.95 -0.58 28.92
CA ASN A 124 -24.33 -0.83 29.34
C ASN A 124 -25.26 0.07 28.53
N GLU A 125 -26.22 -0.51 27.84
CA GLU A 125 -27.22 0.25 27.05
C GLU A 125 -28.34 0.76 27.98
N ALA A 126 -28.72 2.03 27.85
CA ALA A 126 -29.80 2.59 28.64
C ALA A 126 -31.16 1.94 28.31
N GLY A 127 -31.89 1.46 29.32
CA GLY A 127 -33.23 0.89 29.16
C GLY A 127 -33.30 -0.61 28.84
N GLN A 128 -32.16 -1.29 28.69
CA GLN A 128 -32.10 -2.76 28.54
C GLN A 128 -31.72 -3.40 29.88
N SER A 129 -32.58 -4.25 30.44
CA SER A 129 -32.22 -5.02 31.64
C SER A 129 -31.27 -6.15 31.24
N LEU A 130 -29.98 -5.96 31.52
CA LEU A 130 -28.93 -7.01 31.55
C LEU A 130 -28.37 -7.52 30.22
N ILE A 131 -28.68 -6.93 29.05
CA ILE A 131 -27.97 -7.27 27.81
C ILE A 131 -26.75 -6.36 27.67
N THR A 132 -25.58 -6.89 28.03
CA THR A 132 -24.33 -6.17 27.83
C THR A 132 -23.77 -6.41 26.44
N ARG A 133 -23.36 -5.33 25.75
CA ARG A 133 -22.71 -5.40 24.44
C ARG A 133 -21.25 -4.93 24.57
N ALA A 134 -20.38 -5.40 23.68
CA ALA A 134 -19.06 -4.78 23.50
C ALA A 134 -19.14 -3.80 22.32
N LEU A 135 -18.51 -2.65 22.52
CA LEU A 135 -18.31 -1.66 21.48
C LEU A 135 -16.85 -1.75 21.02
N ARG A 136 -16.62 -1.99 19.73
CA ARG A 136 -15.29 -1.91 19.11
C ARG A 136 -15.11 -0.51 18.54
N LEU A 137 -14.01 0.13 18.93
CA LEU A 137 -13.51 1.32 18.29
C LEU A 137 -12.32 0.96 17.42
N GLU A 138 -12.38 1.39 16.17
CA GLU A 138 -11.20 1.44 15.31
C GLU A 138 -10.62 2.84 15.40
N VAL A 139 -9.35 2.97 15.75
CA VAL A 139 -8.70 4.29 15.82
C VAL A 139 -8.68 4.87 14.40
N GLY A 140 -9.46 5.92 14.15
CA GLY A 140 -9.67 6.52 12.82
C GLY A 140 -10.92 6.05 12.06
N GLY A 141 -11.63 5.04 12.57
CA GLY A 141 -12.88 4.51 12.01
C GLY A 141 -14.05 4.61 13.00
N GLY A 142 -15.29 4.61 12.52
CA GLY A 142 -16.48 4.72 13.38
C GLY A 142 -16.60 3.59 14.42
N PHE A 143 -17.57 3.72 15.33
CA PHE A 143 -17.87 2.67 16.31
C PHE A 143 -18.59 1.50 15.64
N THR A 144 -18.11 0.28 15.88
CA THR A 144 -18.77 -0.95 15.44
C THR A 144 -19.33 -1.71 16.64
N LEU A 145 -20.62 -2.01 16.60
CA LEU A 145 -21.27 -2.84 17.61
C LEU A 145 -20.99 -4.32 17.31
N LEU A 146 -20.40 -5.03 18.26
CA LEU A 146 -20.13 -6.46 18.08
C LEU A 146 -21.17 -7.29 18.85
N PRO A 147 -21.94 -8.16 18.16
CA PRO A 147 -22.80 -9.11 18.84
C PRO A 147 -21.91 -10.13 19.56
N LEU A 148 -21.93 -10.12 20.90
CA LEU A 148 -20.99 -10.92 21.68
C LEU A 148 -21.33 -12.42 21.71
N GLY A 149 -22.57 -12.84 21.41
CA GLY A 149 -22.98 -14.24 21.34
C GLY A 149 -24.51 -14.42 21.35
N PRO A 150 -25.01 -15.67 21.51
CA PRO A 150 -26.44 -15.95 21.50
C PRO A 150 -27.18 -15.28 22.69
N PRO A 151 -28.47 -14.92 22.53
CA PRO A 151 -29.24 -14.29 23.61
C PRO A 151 -29.24 -15.14 24.89
N GLY A 152 -28.77 -14.59 26.00
CA GLY A 152 -28.71 -15.28 27.31
C GLY A 152 -27.31 -15.71 27.76
N SER A 153 -26.30 -15.66 26.89
CA SER A 153 -24.91 -15.94 27.29
C SER A 153 -24.38 -14.86 28.25
N ARG A 154 -23.69 -15.29 29.32
CA ARG A 154 -23.02 -14.38 30.25
C ARG A 154 -21.59 -14.16 29.77
N PHE A 155 -21.25 -12.91 29.45
CA PHE A 155 -19.89 -12.52 29.13
C PHE A 155 -19.14 -12.17 30.41
N ARG A 156 -17.96 -12.77 30.57
CA ARG A 156 -17.05 -12.37 31.65
C ARG A 156 -15.98 -11.44 31.06
N PRO A 157 -15.75 -10.25 31.65
CA PRO A 157 -14.75 -9.29 31.19
C PRO A 157 -13.30 -9.79 31.20
N GLU A 158 -13.04 -11.02 31.64
CA GLU A 158 -11.69 -11.32 32.09
C GLU A 158 -10.69 -11.57 30.94
N HIS A 159 -11.07 -12.06 29.75
CA HIS A 159 -10.05 -12.55 28.79
C HIS A 159 -10.41 -12.48 27.29
N PRO A 160 -10.06 -11.37 26.59
CA PRO A 160 -9.91 -11.36 25.14
C PRO A 160 -8.58 -12.04 24.75
N THR A 161 -8.62 -12.74 23.62
CA THR A 161 -7.41 -13.25 22.98
C THR A 161 -6.70 -12.12 22.21
N SER A 162 -5.37 -12.16 22.05
CA SER A 162 -4.60 -11.05 21.43
C SER A 162 -4.98 -10.77 19.96
N ASN A 163 -5.70 -11.70 19.32
CA ASN A 163 -6.26 -11.61 17.97
C ASN A 163 -7.75 -11.18 17.92
N GLY A 164 -8.31 -10.65 19.02
CA GLY A 164 -9.67 -10.11 19.02
C GLY A 164 -10.77 -11.17 18.94
N ARG A 165 -10.52 -12.39 19.44
CA ARG A 165 -11.56 -13.40 19.69
C ARG A 165 -11.93 -13.43 21.17
N TRP A 166 -13.17 -13.76 21.51
CA TRP A 166 -13.65 -13.75 22.90
C TRP A 166 -14.46 -14.98 23.27
N LEU A 167 -14.63 -15.16 24.58
CA LEU A 167 -15.35 -16.27 25.17
C LEU A 167 -16.69 -15.84 25.76
N ALA A 168 -17.73 -16.58 25.41
CA ALA A 168 -19.02 -16.54 26.09
C ALA A 168 -19.18 -17.81 26.91
N THR A 169 -19.69 -17.70 28.15
CA THR A 169 -20.14 -18.87 28.90
C THR A 169 -21.65 -18.84 29.04
N GLU A 170 -22.29 -19.98 28.79
CA GLU A 170 -23.72 -20.15 28.96
C GLU A 170 -23.97 -21.30 29.94
N PRO A 171 -24.73 -21.07 31.03
CA PRO A 171 -25.22 -22.16 31.86
C PRO A 171 -26.06 -23.11 31.00
N ALA A 172 -25.76 -24.41 31.08
CA ALA A 172 -26.49 -25.42 30.30
C ALA A 172 -26.76 -26.65 31.16
N GLU A 173 -27.89 -27.32 30.93
CA GLU A 173 -28.05 -28.70 31.39
C GLU A 173 -27.22 -29.61 30.47
N VAL A 174 -26.26 -30.31 31.06
CA VAL A 174 -25.39 -31.26 30.36
C VAL A 174 -25.63 -32.62 30.98
N GLU A 175 -26.28 -33.51 30.24
CA GLU A 175 -26.54 -34.90 30.66
C GLU A 175 -27.36 -35.05 31.97
N GLY A 176 -28.23 -34.07 32.26
CA GLY A 176 -29.07 -34.07 33.48
C GLY A 176 -28.41 -33.42 34.70
N ASP A 177 -27.17 -32.97 34.58
CA ASP A 177 -26.47 -32.18 35.59
C ASP A 177 -26.35 -30.71 35.15
N SER A 178 -26.28 -29.81 36.14
CA SER A 178 -25.91 -28.42 35.87
C SER A 178 -24.49 -28.35 35.31
N GLY A 179 -24.31 -27.69 34.17
CA GLY A 179 -23.05 -27.53 33.47
C GLY A 179 -22.93 -26.15 32.81
N PHE A 180 -21.89 -25.99 31.99
CA PHE A 180 -21.69 -24.78 31.20
C PHE A 180 -21.14 -25.11 29.80
N ILE A 181 -21.51 -24.27 28.84
CA ILE A 181 -20.97 -24.24 27.48
C ILE A 181 -20.05 -23.03 27.36
N VAL A 182 -18.88 -23.22 26.76
CA VAL A 182 -17.95 -22.15 26.41
C VAL A 182 -17.97 -21.98 24.89
N TYR A 183 -18.28 -20.78 24.42
CA TYR A 183 -18.25 -20.40 23.01
C TYR A 183 -17.07 -19.49 22.74
N ARG A 184 -16.41 -19.65 21.59
CA ARG A 184 -15.44 -18.71 21.02
C ARG A 184 -16.10 -17.91 19.91
N SER A 185 -16.01 -16.60 19.95
CA SER A 185 -16.47 -15.72 18.87
C SER A 185 -15.34 -14.89 18.30
N ASP A 186 -15.39 -14.64 16.99
CA ASP A 186 -14.42 -13.85 16.23
C ASP A 186 -14.94 -12.46 15.82
N GLY A 187 -16.06 -12.02 16.40
CA GLY A 187 -16.74 -10.79 15.97
C GLY A 187 -17.89 -10.98 15.01
N VAL A 188 -17.93 -12.13 14.31
CA VAL A 188 -18.91 -12.38 13.24
C VAL A 188 -19.66 -13.69 13.48
N SER A 189 -18.98 -14.70 14.01
CA SER A 189 -19.53 -16.02 14.30
C SER A 189 -19.22 -16.44 15.75
N SER A 190 -20.01 -17.37 16.30
CA SER A 190 -19.71 -18.04 17.57
C SER A 190 -19.63 -19.55 17.36
N GLN A 191 -18.61 -20.17 17.94
CA GLN A 191 -18.34 -21.61 17.86
C GLN A 191 -18.31 -22.19 19.27
N GLU A 192 -19.09 -23.23 19.55
CA GLU A 192 -18.99 -24.00 20.79
C GLU A 192 -17.62 -24.68 20.86
N VAL A 193 -16.85 -24.38 21.91
CA VAL A 193 -15.49 -24.94 22.12
C VAL A 193 -15.49 -26.03 23.18
N LEU A 194 -16.38 -25.91 24.17
CA LEU A 194 -16.38 -26.81 25.32
C LEU A 194 -17.78 -26.92 25.92
N ARG A 195 -18.20 -28.15 26.21
CA ARG A 195 -19.37 -28.45 27.03
C ARG A 195 -18.94 -29.32 28.21
N ARG A 196 -19.22 -28.88 29.45
CA ARG A 196 -18.79 -29.60 30.65
C ARG A 196 -19.85 -29.56 31.76
N PRO A 197 -20.07 -30.69 32.46
CA PRO A 197 -20.84 -30.70 33.70
C PRO A 197 -20.05 -30.01 34.84
N SER A 198 -20.75 -29.33 35.75
CA SER A 198 -20.15 -28.59 36.87
C SER A 198 -19.52 -29.52 37.91
N THR A 199 -20.06 -30.72 38.07
CA THR A 199 -19.55 -31.74 38.99
C THR A 199 -19.44 -33.09 38.31
N ARG A 200 -18.31 -33.77 38.48
CA ARG A 200 -18.19 -35.22 38.19
C ARG A 200 -17.95 -35.94 39.49
N THR A 201 -18.72 -36.99 39.73
CA THR A 201 -18.52 -37.87 40.87
C THR A 201 -18.25 -39.28 40.36
N SER A 202 -17.29 -39.96 40.98
CA SER A 202 -17.05 -41.38 40.75
C SER A 202 -16.86 -42.07 42.10
N CYS A 203 -17.65 -43.11 42.35
CA CYS A 203 -17.53 -43.92 43.56
C CYS A 203 -16.80 -45.22 43.24
N SER A 204 -15.77 -45.55 44.02
CA SER A 204 -15.10 -46.85 43.97
C SER A 204 -14.66 -47.27 45.37
N ASN A 205 -15.13 -48.44 45.84
CA ASN A 205 -14.76 -49.02 47.15
C ASN A 205 -14.93 -48.05 48.33
N GLY A 206 -16.03 -47.31 48.36
CA GLY A 206 -16.33 -46.34 49.41
C GLY A 206 -15.53 -45.04 49.31
N ARG A 207 -14.71 -44.85 48.27
CA ARG A 207 -14.09 -43.56 47.95
C ARG A 207 -14.87 -42.86 46.86
N LEU A 208 -15.40 -41.69 47.17
CA LEU A 208 -16.02 -40.78 46.22
C LEU A 208 -15.00 -39.72 45.80
N ALA A 209 -14.50 -39.81 44.57
CA ALA A 209 -13.73 -38.74 43.97
C ALA A 209 -14.69 -37.76 43.31
N ALA A 210 -14.71 -36.53 43.79
CA ALA A 210 -15.50 -35.44 43.24
C ALA A 210 -14.58 -34.38 42.65
N ALA A 211 -14.77 -34.11 41.36
CA ALA A 211 -14.16 -32.98 40.66
C ALA A 211 -15.23 -31.92 40.45
N SER A 212 -15.00 -30.70 40.97
CA SER A 212 -15.87 -29.56 40.72
C SER A 212 -15.16 -28.56 39.81
N SER A 213 -15.86 -28.17 38.75
CA SER A 213 -15.45 -27.11 37.84
C SER A 213 -16.45 -25.96 37.92
N ASN A 214 -15.95 -24.75 37.85
CA ASN A 214 -16.75 -23.53 37.83
C ASN A 214 -16.39 -22.79 36.53
N GLU A 215 -17.39 -22.18 35.89
CA GLU A 215 -17.22 -21.27 34.75
C GLU A 215 -16.11 -20.23 34.96
N SER A 216 -15.87 -19.74 36.17
CA SER A 216 -14.83 -18.75 36.51
C SER A 216 -13.39 -19.28 36.38
N ARG A 217 -13.22 -20.57 36.09
CA ARG A 217 -11.93 -21.29 36.15
C ARG A 217 -11.43 -21.79 34.79
N VAL A 218 -12.03 -21.30 33.70
CA VAL A 218 -11.54 -21.54 32.34
C VAL A 218 -10.66 -20.36 31.90
N ARG A 219 -9.54 -20.64 31.25
CA ARG A 219 -8.62 -19.65 30.66
C ARG A 219 -8.23 -20.07 29.25
N ILE A 220 -8.09 -19.15 28.30
CA ILE A 220 -7.68 -19.44 26.91
C ILE A 220 -6.66 -18.38 26.46
N ASN A 221 -5.65 -18.78 25.69
CA ASN A 221 -4.68 -17.88 25.08
C ASN A 221 -5.05 -17.46 23.65
N ALA A 222 -4.20 -16.66 23.01
CA ALA A 222 -4.44 -16.17 21.64
C ALA A 222 -4.68 -17.25 20.58
N ASN A 223 -4.03 -18.39 20.76
CA ASN A 223 -4.09 -19.51 19.82
C ASN A 223 -5.36 -20.35 19.99
N GLY A 224 -6.26 -19.97 20.89
CA GLY A 224 -7.48 -20.71 21.18
C GLY A 224 -7.23 -21.99 21.99
N LYS A 225 -6.02 -22.17 22.52
CA LYS A 225 -5.71 -23.21 23.50
C LYS A 225 -6.12 -22.70 24.87
N GLY A 226 -6.79 -23.53 25.63
CA GLY A 226 -7.23 -23.16 26.96
C GLY A 226 -7.02 -24.23 27.99
N VAL A 227 -7.18 -23.82 29.24
CA VAL A 227 -7.10 -24.66 30.41
C VAL A 227 -8.33 -24.50 31.29
N ILE A 228 -8.72 -25.58 31.97
CA ILE A 228 -9.82 -25.68 32.90
C ILE A 228 -9.24 -26.06 34.25
N HIS A 229 -9.52 -25.27 35.29
CA HIS A 229 -9.15 -25.59 36.65
C HIS A 229 -10.32 -26.26 37.41
N GLU A 230 -10.10 -27.51 37.81
CA GLU A 230 -11.01 -28.33 38.62
C GLU A 230 -10.47 -28.42 40.05
N ILE A 231 -11.32 -28.29 41.08
CA ILE A 231 -10.98 -28.73 42.43
C ILE A 231 -11.25 -30.23 42.51
N LEU A 232 -10.27 -30.96 43.03
CA LEU A 232 -10.39 -32.37 43.34
C LEU A 232 -10.64 -32.54 44.84
N SER A 233 -11.59 -33.38 45.18
CA SER A 233 -11.84 -33.80 46.55
C SER A 233 -12.08 -35.30 46.60
N THR A 234 -11.42 -35.98 47.54
CA THR A 234 -11.62 -37.42 47.78
C THR A 234 -12.28 -37.59 49.13
N LEU A 235 -13.51 -38.09 49.11
CA LEU A 235 -14.34 -38.36 50.28
C LEU A 235 -14.38 -39.87 50.54
N VAL A 236 -14.16 -40.29 51.79
CA VAL A 236 -14.22 -41.71 52.22
C VAL A 236 -15.50 -41.94 53.00
N TYR A 237 -16.33 -42.84 52.49
CA TYR A 237 -17.57 -43.29 53.10
C TYR A 237 -17.37 -44.59 53.89
N PRO A 238 -18.21 -44.86 54.90
CA PRO A 238 -18.18 -46.12 55.64
C PRO A 238 -18.52 -47.34 54.76
N ASN A 239 -19.38 -47.14 53.75
CA ASN A 239 -19.87 -48.21 52.89
C ASN A 239 -19.19 -48.18 51.51
N SER A 240 -19.00 -49.35 50.90
CA SER A 240 -18.31 -49.51 49.61
C SER A 240 -19.04 -48.89 48.42
N ASP A 241 -20.33 -48.61 48.55
CA ASP A 241 -21.19 -47.96 47.54
C ASP A 241 -21.23 -46.42 47.70
N CYS A 242 -20.37 -45.86 48.54
CA CYS A 242 -20.36 -44.43 48.91
C CYS A 242 -21.67 -43.95 49.54
N SER A 243 -22.38 -44.84 50.23
CA SER A 243 -23.51 -44.49 51.09
C SER A 243 -23.10 -44.45 52.58
N GLY A 244 -23.99 -43.98 53.45
CA GLY A 244 -23.80 -43.97 54.90
C GLY A 244 -23.59 -42.57 55.51
N PRO A 245 -23.55 -42.47 56.85
CA PRO A 245 -23.47 -41.18 57.54
C PRO A 245 -22.10 -40.51 57.36
N ARG A 246 -22.15 -39.23 56.96
CA ARG A 246 -21.06 -38.23 56.77
C ARG A 246 -19.69 -38.80 56.33
N PRO A 247 -19.28 -38.64 55.06
CA PRO A 247 -17.95 -39.03 54.63
C PRO A 247 -16.85 -38.18 55.28
N ARG A 248 -15.64 -38.73 55.37
CA ARG A 248 -14.44 -38.00 55.79
C ARG A 248 -13.68 -37.50 54.56
N LEU A 249 -13.29 -36.23 54.55
CA LEU A 249 -12.40 -35.68 53.52
C LEU A 249 -10.97 -36.19 53.72
N GLU A 250 -10.44 -36.91 52.74
CA GLU A 250 -9.13 -37.54 52.80
C GLU A 250 -8.08 -36.76 52.02
N GLN A 251 -8.43 -36.28 50.83
CA GLN A 251 -7.54 -35.50 49.97
C GLN A 251 -8.26 -34.28 49.40
N ILE A 252 -7.49 -33.20 49.24
CA ILE A 252 -7.87 -32.00 48.52
C ILE A 252 -6.81 -31.76 47.44
N GLY A 253 -7.22 -31.44 46.23
CA GLY A 253 -6.31 -31.17 45.13
C GLY A 253 -6.90 -30.24 44.10
N PHE A 254 -6.15 -30.05 43.03
CA PHE A 254 -6.63 -29.35 41.85
C PHE A 254 -6.07 -30.00 40.59
N ARG A 255 -6.82 -29.90 39.51
CA ARG A 255 -6.41 -30.29 38.17
C ARG A 255 -6.52 -29.11 37.23
N ILE A 256 -5.49 -28.85 36.44
CA ILE A 256 -5.54 -27.94 35.31
C ILE A 256 -5.40 -28.78 34.05
N SER A 257 -6.46 -28.83 33.24
CA SER A 257 -6.50 -29.62 32.01
C SER A 257 -6.66 -28.71 30.81
N SER A 258 -6.03 -29.02 29.68
CA SER A 258 -6.36 -28.38 28.42
C SER A 258 -7.84 -28.56 28.05
N LEU A 259 -8.40 -27.71 27.18
CA LEU A 259 -9.81 -27.83 26.72
C LEU A 259 -10.12 -29.22 26.14
N ASN A 260 -9.14 -29.84 25.46
CA ASN A 260 -9.24 -31.19 24.89
C ASN A 260 -9.19 -32.30 25.94
N GLY A 261 -9.03 -31.96 27.23
CA GLY A 261 -9.03 -32.90 28.35
C GLY A 261 -7.65 -33.44 28.75
N THR A 262 -6.56 -33.04 28.08
CA THR A 262 -5.20 -33.42 28.49
C THR A 262 -4.84 -32.71 29.79
N THR A 263 -4.62 -33.44 30.87
CA THR A 263 -4.13 -32.90 32.14
C THR A 263 -2.74 -32.29 31.95
N GLN A 264 -2.61 -31.00 32.25
CA GLN A 264 -1.33 -30.28 32.26
C GLN A 264 -0.70 -30.36 33.65
N VAL A 265 -1.50 -30.13 34.69
CA VAL A 265 -1.07 -30.16 36.09
C VAL A 265 -2.13 -30.85 36.92
N GLU A 266 -1.73 -31.79 37.78
CA GLU A 266 -2.57 -32.34 38.84
C GLU A 266 -1.75 -32.42 40.11
N GLN A 267 -2.23 -31.79 41.18
CA GLN A 267 -1.63 -31.90 42.51
C GLN A 267 -2.71 -32.28 43.51
N GLN A 268 -2.44 -33.29 44.32
CA GLN A 268 -3.29 -33.74 45.40
C GLN A 268 -2.51 -33.70 46.71
N PHE A 269 -3.17 -33.24 47.76
CA PHE A 269 -2.60 -33.10 49.10
C PHE A 269 -3.41 -33.94 50.07
N SER A 270 -2.73 -34.59 51.01
CA SER A 270 -3.41 -35.24 52.14
C SER A 270 -4.02 -34.18 53.05
N THR A 271 -5.19 -34.43 53.63
CA THR A 271 -5.76 -33.51 54.64
C THR A 271 -4.93 -33.41 55.93
N THR A 272 -3.96 -34.32 56.12
CA THR A 272 -2.95 -34.21 57.19
C THR A 272 -1.87 -33.16 56.87
N GLU A 273 -1.68 -32.82 55.60
CA GLU A 273 -0.69 -31.84 55.12
C GLU A 273 -1.35 -30.50 54.84
N VAL A 274 -2.55 -30.51 54.27
CA VAL A 274 -3.27 -29.32 53.81
C VAL A 274 -4.73 -29.35 54.27
N SER A 275 -5.12 -28.40 55.10
CA SER A 275 -6.49 -28.19 55.58
C SER A 275 -7.37 -27.44 54.56
N ALA A 276 -6.78 -26.57 53.73
CA ALA A 276 -7.46 -25.86 52.65
C ALA A 276 -6.51 -25.53 51.50
N LEU A 277 -7.06 -25.45 50.28
CA LEU A 277 -6.33 -25.18 49.05
C LEU A 277 -7.06 -24.15 48.21
N GLU A 278 -6.32 -23.19 47.66
CA GLU A 278 -6.86 -22.19 46.75
C GLU A 278 -5.90 -21.88 45.60
N VAL A 279 -6.37 -21.98 44.35
CA VAL A 279 -5.65 -21.44 43.19
C VAL A 279 -6.18 -20.02 42.94
N ARG A 280 -5.34 -19.02 43.22
CA ARG A 280 -5.72 -17.60 43.23
C ARG A 280 -5.63 -16.93 41.86
N SER A 281 -4.64 -17.34 41.06
CA SER A 281 -4.41 -16.83 39.70
C SER A 281 -4.11 -17.98 38.77
N LEU A 282 -4.60 -17.90 37.54
CA LEU A 282 -4.41 -18.86 36.47
C LEU A 282 -4.31 -18.09 35.15
N GLN A 283 -3.19 -18.21 34.46
CA GLN A 283 -2.90 -17.54 33.19
C GLN A 283 -2.24 -18.51 32.21
N LEU A 284 -2.48 -18.29 30.92
CA LEU A 284 -1.88 -19.03 29.81
C LEU A 284 -1.37 -18.00 28.78
N ASN A 285 -0.08 -17.98 28.45
CA ASN A 285 0.40 -17.08 27.38
C ASN A 285 0.23 -17.68 25.98
N ASP A 286 0.54 -16.85 24.99
CA ASP A 286 0.49 -17.20 23.56
C ASP A 286 1.52 -18.28 23.19
N ALA A 287 2.53 -18.50 24.04
CA ALA A 287 3.51 -19.59 23.92
C ALA A 287 3.10 -20.86 24.71
N ASP A 288 1.84 -20.98 25.12
CA ASP A 288 1.26 -22.12 25.86
C ASP A 288 1.80 -22.40 27.26
N ASN A 289 2.56 -21.45 27.84
CA ASN A 289 3.08 -21.58 29.20
C ASN A 289 1.95 -21.31 30.21
N LEU A 290 1.77 -22.25 31.13
CA LEU A 290 0.76 -22.22 32.19
C LEU A 290 1.36 -21.59 33.46
N ILE A 291 0.78 -20.48 33.90
CA ILE A 291 1.13 -19.84 35.18
C ILE A 291 -0.03 -19.94 36.15
N TYR A 292 0.24 -20.38 37.37
CA TYR A 292 -0.75 -20.36 38.43
C TYR A 292 -0.15 -20.02 39.79
N ALA A 293 -0.97 -19.35 40.60
CA ALA A 293 -0.65 -19.02 41.99
C ALA A 293 -1.41 -19.95 42.92
N LEU A 294 -0.69 -20.72 43.73
CA LEU A 294 -1.21 -21.74 44.61
C LEU A 294 -1.04 -21.32 46.07
N LEU A 295 -2.12 -21.30 46.83
CA LEU A 295 -2.12 -21.08 48.28
C LEU A 295 -2.62 -22.33 48.99
N THR A 296 -1.77 -22.92 49.83
CA THR A 296 -2.09 -24.07 50.68
C THR A 296 -2.07 -23.66 52.14
N PHE A 297 -3.03 -24.15 52.92
CA PHE A 297 -3.09 -23.99 54.38
C PHE A 297 -2.86 -25.33 55.04
N ALA A 298 -1.98 -25.42 56.02
CA ALA A 298 -1.77 -26.62 56.82
C ALA A 298 -2.66 -26.64 58.07
N PRO A 299 -2.87 -27.80 58.73
CA PRO A 299 -3.71 -27.90 59.93
C PRO A 299 -3.22 -27.11 61.15
N ASN A 300 -1.96 -26.65 61.17
CA ASN A 300 -1.35 -25.87 62.25
C ASN A 300 -1.40 -24.35 61.99
N ASP A 301 -2.33 -23.88 61.14
CA ASP A 301 -2.45 -22.49 60.68
C ASP A 301 -1.18 -21.94 59.99
N THR A 302 -0.31 -22.79 59.44
CA THR A 302 0.72 -22.33 58.50
C THR A 302 0.17 -22.27 57.08
N TRP A 303 0.64 -21.35 56.27
CA TRP A 303 0.29 -21.24 54.86
C TRP A 303 1.55 -21.27 54.00
N ASN A 304 1.40 -21.76 52.76
CA ASN A 304 2.44 -21.74 51.73
C ASN A 304 1.84 -21.23 50.41
N PHE A 305 2.48 -20.22 49.84
CA PHE A 305 2.17 -19.62 48.56
C PHE A 305 3.24 -19.99 47.54
N ARG A 306 2.83 -20.51 46.39
CA ARG A 306 3.70 -20.83 45.25
C ARG A 306 3.20 -20.17 43.98
N LEU A 307 4.04 -19.38 43.33
CA LEU A 307 3.85 -18.99 41.93
C LEU A 307 4.57 -20.02 41.06
N VAL A 308 3.84 -20.67 40.15
CA VAL A 308 4.36 -21.78 39.35
C VAL A 308 4.19 -21.47 37.87
N ARG A 309 5.21 -21.77 37.06
CA ARG A 309 5.17 -21.78 35.60
C ARG A 309 5.52 -23.17 35.09
N ASP A 310 4.62 -23.79 34.34
CA ASP A 310 4.81 -25.11 33.72
C ASP A 310 5.34 -26.17 34.71
N GLY A 311 4.82 -26.13 35.94
CA GLY A 311 5.23 -27.01 37.03
C GLY A 311 6.48 -26.57 37.82
N SER A 312 7.24 -25.59 37.32
CA SER A 312 8.41 -25.02 37.99
C SER A 312 8.02 -23.86 38.91
N THR A 313 8.38 -23.94 40.19
CA THR A 313 8.12 -22.87 41.17
C THR A 313 9.03 -21.67 40.92
N LEU A 314 8.44 -20.54 40.54
CA LEU A 314 9.13 -19.26 40.34
C LEU A 314 9.33 -18.52 41.67
N LEU A 315 8.35 -18.61 42.57
CA LEU A 315 8.37 -17.97 43.88
C LEU A 315 7.68 -18.89 44.89
N GLU A 316 8.32 -19.10 46.04
CA GLU A 316 7.73 -19.81 47.18
C GLU A 316 7.86 -18.95 48.45
N ARG A 317 6.77 -18.88 49.22
CA ARG A 317 6.69 -18.10 50.46
C ARG A 317 5.80 -18.84 51.46
N SER A 318 6.24 -18.96 52.70
CA SER A 318 5.47 -19.60 53.78
C SER A 318 5.37 -18.70 55.00
N GLY A 319 4.26 -18.77 55.74
CA GLY A 319 4.05 -18.02 56.98
C GLY A 319 3.14 -18.75 57.97
N SER A 320 2.98 -18.18 59.18
CA SER A 320 2.08 -18.68 60.23
C SER A 320 0.95 -17.68 60.51
N GLY A 321 -0.25 -18.19 60.80
CA GLY A 321 -1.46 -17.40 61.06
C GLY A 321 -2.37 -17.25 59.83
N GLN A 322 -3.52 -16.60 60.01
CA GLN A 322 -4.38 -16.23 58.87
C GLN A 322 -3.62 -15.23 57.99
N PRO A 323 -3.41 -15.50 56.68
CA PRO A 323 -2.84 -14.52 55.78
C PRO A 323 -3.74 -13.28 55.80
N SER A 324 -3.13 -12.10 55.91
CA SER A 324 -3.89 -10.86 55.84
C SER A 324 -4.66 -10.81 54.51
N ARG A 325 -5.85 -10.18 54.49
CA ARG A 325 -6.57 -9.94 53.22
C ARG A 325 -5.67 -9.22 52.19
N SER A 326 -4.66 -8.49 52.66
CA SER A 326 -3.62 -7.84 51.86
C SER A 326 -2.76 -8.84 51.10
N ILE A 327 -2.19 -9.87 51.75
CA ILE A 327 -1.40 -10.93 51.08
C ILE A 327 -2.20 -11.60 49.95
N SER A 328 -3.52 -11.80 50.14
CA SER A 328 -4.39 -12.36 49.10
C SER A 328 -4.65 -11.43 47.91
N ALA A 329 -4.61 -10.10 48.09
CA ALA A 329 -4.78 -9.11 47.03
C ALA A 329 -3.46 -8.88 46.28
N THR A 330 -2.34 -8.89 47.00
CA THR A 330 -1.00 -8.63 46.50
C THR A 330 -0.60 -9.51 45.31
N PHE A 331 -0.91 -10.81 45.34
CA PHE A 331 -0.53 -11.76 44.29
C PHE A 331 -1.59 -11.97 43.21
N SER A 332 -2.76 -11.32 43.33
CA SER A 332 -3.82 -11.42 42.32
C SER A 332 -3.48 -10.68 41.02
N SER A 333 -2.44 -9.84 41.01
CA SER A 333 -2.03 -9.00 39.88
C SER A 333 -0.75 -9.45 39.17
N ALA A 334 -0.26 -10.67 39.41
CA ALA A 334 0.87 -11.20 38.65
C ALA A 334 0.53 -11.27 37.15
N LEU A 335 1.33 -10.63 36.31
CA LEU A 335 1.09 -10.46 34.88
C LEU A 335 2.28 -10.98 34.08
N LEU A 336 2.02 -11.93 33.20
CA LEU A 336 3.01 -12.50 32.31
C LEU A 336 3.27 -11.55 31.12
N GLN A 337 4.53 -11.24 30.84
CA GLN A 337 4.96 -10.43 29.72
C GLN A 337 5.13 -11.26 28.43
N PRO A 338 5.11 -10.64 27.23
CA PRO A 338 5.30 -11.35 25.96
C PRO A 338 6.65 -12.08 25.88
N ASP A 339 7.68 -11.51 26.50
CA ASP A 339 9.02 -12.09 26.61
C ASP A 339 9.13 -13.25 27.62
N GLY A 340 8.01 -13.59 28.27
CA GLY A 340 7.98 -14.65 29.28
C GLY A 340 8.51 -14.21 30.65
N SER A 341 8.64 -12.94 30.99
CA SER A 341 8.88 -12.52 32.37
C SER A 341 7.57 -12.38 33.18
N VAL A 342 7.57 -12.61 34.49
CA VAL A 342 6.40 -12.33 35.36
C VAL A 342 6.62 -11.04 36.11
N VAL A 343 5.71 -10.09 35.95
CA VAL A 343 5.65 -8.90 36.81
C VAL A 343 4.56 -9.06 37.86
N TYR A 344 4.88 -8.86 39.14
CA TYR A 344 3.91 -8.94 40.22
C TYR A 344 4.14 -7.83 41.24
N GLN A 345 3.08 -7.48 41.94
CA GLN A 345 3.11 -6.48 42.99
C GLN A 345 3.32 -7.14 44.35
N MET A 346 4.08 -6.50 45.25
CA MET A 346 4.14 -6.81 46.68
C MET A 346 3.66 -5.62 47.51
N ALA A 347 2.72 -5.84 48.44
CA ALA A 347 2.25 -4.79 49.34
C ALA A 347 3.24 -4.56 50.49
N PRO A 348 3.28 -3.35 51.06
CA PRO A 348 4.10 -3.06 52.24
C PRO A 348 3.77 -4.00 53.40
N GLY A 349 4.79 -4.60 54.03
CA GLY A 349 4.65 -5.50 55.18
C GLY A 349 4.42 -6.97 54.86
N ASP A 350 4.20 -7.34 53.60
CA ASP A 350 4.02 -8.76 53.20
C ASP A 350 5.35 -9.53 53.11
N ASP A 351 6.48 -8.83 52.89
CA ASP A 351 7.83 -9.41 52.92
C ASP A 351 8.68 -8.71 54.01
N PRO A 352 9.11 -9.42 55.08
CA PRO A 352 9.95 -8.83 56.11
C PRO A 352 11.32 -8.35 55.60
N ALA A 353 11.77 -8.80 54.42
CA ALA A 353 12.98 -8.31 53.76
C ALA A 353 12.74 -7.03 52.93
N GLN A 354 11.49 -6.68 52.60
CA GLN A 354 11.12 -5.52 51.78
C GLN A 354 9.88 -4.81 52.38
N PRO A 355 10.04 -4.10 53.51
CA PRO A 355 8.91 -3.56 54.28
C PRO A 355 8.08 -2.51 53.52
N ALA A 356 8.64 -1.88 52.47
CA ALA A 356 7.96 -0.87 51.67
C ALA A 356 7.09 -1.43 50.53
N GLY A 357 7.14 -2.74 50.24
CA GLY A 357 6.50 -3.30 49.06
C GLY A 357 7.14 -2.81 47.75
N GLY A 358 6.57 -3.18 46.60
CA GLY A 358 7.07 -2.75 45.29
C GLY A 358 6.56 -3.59 44.11
N LEU A 359 7.00 -3.25 42.91
CA LEU A 359 6.81 -4.04 41.69
C LEU A 359 8.02 -4.91 41.44
N PHE A 360 7.81 -6.18 41.10
CA PHE A 360 8.87 -7.18 40.91
C PHE A 360 8.76 -7.82 39.54
N ARG A 361 9.87 -8.07 38.85
CA ARG A 361 9.98 -8.87 37.61
C ARG A 361 10.86 -10.06 37.88
N ASP A 362 10.33 -11.27 37.74
CA ASP A 362 11.05 -12.53 37.95
C ASP A 362 11.89 -12.52 39.24
N SER A 363 11.29 -12.08 40.36
CA SER A 363 11.88 -11.89 41.69
C SER A 363 12.79 -10.67 41.92
N THR A 364 13.07 -9.89 40.88
CA THR A 364 13.86 -8.65 40.98
C THR A 364 12.95 -7.47 41.24
N LEU A 365 13.23 -6.67 42.28
CA LEU A 365 12.52 -5.43 42.55
C LEU A 365 12.78 -4.42 41.42
N ILE A 366 11.74 -4.08 40.68
CA ILE A 366 11.75 -3.09 39.60
C ILE A 366 11.54 -1.68 40.14
N LEU A 367 10.60 -1.53 41.09
CA LEU A 367 10.19 -0.23 41.61
C LEU A 367 9.73 -0.38 43.06
N ALA A 368 10.45 0.23 44.00
CA ALA A 368 10.10 0.17 45.42
C ALA A 368 8.90 1.06 45.75
N GLY A 369 8.09 0.69 46.75
CA GLY A 369 7.03 1.59 47.25
C GLY A 369 7.58 2.91 47.83
N ASN A 370 8.86 2.95 48.19
CA ASN A 370 9.57 4.14 48.67
C ASN A 370 10.66 4.60 47.70
N ASP A 371 10.52 4.28 46.41
CA ASP A 371 11.49 4.67 45.40
C ASP A 371 11.65 6.20 45.35
N PRO A 372 12.89 6.74 45.25
CA PRO A 372 13.13 8.19 45.17
C PRO A 372 12.43 8.89 43.99
N LEU A 373 11.96 8.14 42.98
CA LEU A 373 11.06 8.66 41.94
C LEU A 373 9.76 9.25 42.51
N PHE A 374 9.37 8.88 43.74
CA PHE A 374 8.19 9.39 44.42
C PHE A 374 8.55 10.28 45.60
N PRO A 375 7.91 11.45 45.74
CA PRO A 375 8.18 12.37 46.86
C PRO A 375 7.69 11.85 48.21
N ALA A 376 6.89 10.78 48.23
CA ALA A 376 6.39 10.10 49.42
C ALA A 376 6.24 8.59 49.14
N PRO A 377 6.21 7.72 50.17
CA PRO A 377 5.92 6.31 49.99
C PRO A 377 4.54 6.11 49.34
N ILE A 378 4.51 5.33 48.27
CA ILE A 378 3.32 5.03 47.49
C ILE A 378 2.87 3.59 47.74
N SER A 379 1.56 3.35 47.58
CA SER A 379 1.02 2.00 47.51
C SER A 379 0.50 1.75 46.11
N PHE A 380 1.10 0.78 45.43
CA PHE A 380 0.54 0.26 44.19
C PHE A 380 -0.82 -0.39 44.50
N SER A 381 -1.77 -0.28 43.58
CA SER A 381 -3.14 -0.76 43.78
C SER A 381 -3.55 -1.76 42.70
N PHE A 382 -3.09 -1.57 41.48
CA PHE A 382 -3.38 -2.47 40.36
C PHE A 382 -2.25 -2.45 39.33
N LEU A 383 -2.02 -3.61 38.69
CA LEU A 383 -1.10 -3.78 37.57
C LEU A 383 -1.92 -4.08 36.31
N TYR A 384 -1.66 -3.37 35.22
CA TYR A 384 -2.32 -3.57 33.94
C TYR A 384 -1.27 -3.79 32.86
N ARG A 385 -1.57 -4.65 31.89
CA ARG A 385 -0.84 -4.69 30.63
C ARG A 385 -1.36 -3.56 29.75
N ALA A 386 -0.48 -2.64 29.41
CA ALA A 386 -0.86 -1.44 28.66
C ALA A 386 -0.99 -1.72 27.16
N SER A 387 -0.21 -2.66 26.58
CA SER A 387 -0.32 -3.02 25.16
C SER A 387 0.30 -4.39 24.84
N SER A 388 0.20 -4.84 23.58
CA SER A 388 0.95 -6.01 23.07
C SER A 388 2.47 -5.82 23.12
N GLY A 389 2.95 -4.57 23.18
CA GLY A 389 4.37 -4.21 23.25
C GLY A 389 5.00 -4.31 24.64
N GLY A 390 4.34 -4.92 25.63
CA GLY A 390 4.92 -5.18 26.95
C GLY A 390 4.98 -3.97 27.89
N ALA A 391 4.36 -2.84 27.52
CA ALA A 391 4.22 -1.72 28.44
C ALA A 391 3.36 -2.12 29.64
N LEU A 392 3.79 -1.75 30.84
CA LEU A 392 3.08 -2.01 32.10
C LEU A 392 2.55 -0.71 32.65
N ALA A 393 1.29 -0.68 33.06
CA ALA A 393 0.74 0.45 33.79
C ALA A 393 0.48 0.03 35.24
N ALA A 394 0.98 0.80 36.20
CA ALA A 394 0.71 0.57 37.62
C ALA A 394 -0.02 1.77 38.21
N ASN A 395 -1.20 1.53 38.78
CA ASN A 395 -1.89 2.55 39.56
C ASN A 395 -1.26 2.63 40.94
N TYR A 396 -0.89 3.83 41.39
CA TYR A 396 -0.46 4.07 42.76
C TYR A 396 -1.27 5.17 43.43
N PHE A 397 -1.47 5.02 44.74
CA PHE A 397 -2.07 6.04 45.57
C PHE A 397 -0.97 6.85 46.26
N ASP A 398 -0.97 8.16 46.03
CA ASP A 398 -0.15 9.10 46.80
C ASP A 398 -0.98 9.60 48.00
N PRO A 399 -0.65 9.16 49.23
CA PRO A 399 -1.42 9.53 50.42
C PRO A 399 -1.30 11.01 50.76
N THR A 400 -0.25 11.69 50.31
CA THR A 400 -0.06 13.13 50.59
C THR A 400 -0.97 14.00 49.72
N LEU A 401 -1.34 13.50 48.54
CA LEU A 401 -2.15 14.24 47.57
C LEU A 401 -3.59 13.74 47.48
N SER A 402 -3.93 12.62 48.13
CA SER A 402 -5.24 11.94 47.97
C SER A 402 -5.59 11.64 46.51
N ARG A 403 -4.59 11.34 45.67
CA ARG A 403 -4.75 11.17 44.22
C ARG A 403 -4.20 9.83 43.75
N ALA A 404 -4.95 9.16 42.88
CA ALA A 404 -4.46 8.03 42.09
C ALA A 404 -3.62 8.56 40.93
N ARG A 405 -2.48 7.92 40.68
CA ARG A 405 -1.58 8.22 39.57
C ARG A 405 -1.23 6.93 38.84
N LEU A 406 -0.97 7.04 37.54
CA LEU A 406 -0.58 5.92 36.68
C LEU A 406 0.92 6.03 36.39
N VAL A 407 1.69 4.98 36.67
CA VAL A 407 3.08 4.87 36.20
C VAL A 407 3.11 3.94 35.02
N LEU A 408 3.79 4.36 33.96
CA LEU A 408 4.03 3.53 32.79
C LEU A 408 5.46 3.03 32.79
N LEU A 409 5.61 1.71 32.70
CA LEU A 409 6.87 1.06 32.43
C LEU A 409 6.84 0.72 30.94
N SER A 410 7.37 1.62 30.10
CA SER A 410 7.60 1.37 28.69
C SER A 410 8.87 0.52 28.50
N PRO A 411 9.09 -0.11 27.32
CA PRO A 411 10.42 -0.55 26.93
C PRO A 411 11.45 0.56 27.18
N THR A 412 12.67 0.19 27.55
CA THR A 412 13.69 1.19 27.89
C THR A 412 13.98 2.02 26.64
N LEU A 413 13.89 3.35 26.79
CA LEU A 413 14.23 4.28 25.75
C LEU A 413 15.71 4.62 25.90
N GLY A 414 16.57 3.96 25.13
CA GLY A 414 17.96 4.38 25.05
C GLY A 414 18.07 5.61 24.17
N ARG A 415 18.38 6.75 24.79
CA ARG A 415 18.65 7.99 24.08
C ARG A 415 20.13 8.14 23.82
N TRP A 416 20.54 8.31 22.57
CA TRP A 416 21.93 8.58 22.21
C TRP A 416 22.34 9.97 22.72
N ILE A 417 23.47 10.07 23.41
CA ILE A 417 23.97 11.32 24.01
C ILE A 417 25.35 11.75 23.50
N ASN A 418 26.03 10.91 22.72
CA ASN A 418 27.37 11.22 22.23
C ASN A 418 27.32 11.94 20.87
N GLY A 419 27.40 13.27 20.91
CA GLY A 419 27.39 14.13 19.71
C GLY A 419 28.64 14.06 18.84
N ASP A 420 29.70 13.37 19.29
CA ASP A 420 30.92 13.10 18.51
C ASP A 420 30.86 11.72 17.81
N GLY A 421 29.84 10.91 18.12
CA GLY A 421 29.71 9.53 17.62
C GLY A 421 30.48 8.51 18.46
N GLY A 422 30.31 7.22 18.14
CA GLY A 422 30.88 6.15 18.95
C GLY A 422 30.32 4.76 18.62
N ALA A 423 30.65 3.76 19.44
CA ALA A 423 30.12 2.41 19.28
C ALA A 423 28.73 2.28 19.92
N TRP A 424 27.79 1.64 19.21
CA TRP A 424 26.46 1.30 19.74
C TRP A 424 26.56 0.49 21.03
N SER A 425 27.53 -0.42 21.11
CA SER A 425 27.75 -1.30 22.26
C SER A 425 28.37 -0.62 23.49
N ASP A 426 28.78 0.66 23.40
CA ASP A 426 29.36 1.38 24.53
C ASP A 426 28.23 2.05 25.33
N PRO A 427 27.97 1.60 26.58
CA PRO A 427 26.91 2.16 27.41
C PRO A 427 27.07 3.66 27.65
N THR A 428 28.28 4.20 27.66
CA THR A 428 28.51 5.64 27.91
C THR A 428 27.96 6.55 26.82
N ASN A 429 27.62 5.99 25.65
CA ASN A 429 26.96 6.72 24.56
C ASN A 429 25.45 6.84 24.74
N TRP A 430 24.86 6.17 25.74
CA TRP A 430 23.43 6.12 26.00
C TRP A 430 23.08 6.81 27.32
N ALA A 431 22.00 7.59 27.32
CA ALA A 431 21.41 8.11 28.54
C ALA A 431 20.99 6.96 29.45
N GLY A 432 21.50 6.94 30.68
CA GLY A 432 21.26 5.86 31.64
C GLY A 432 22.31 4.74 31.62
N GLU A 433 23.30 4.80 30.73
CA GLU A 433 24.38 3.80 30.60
C GLU A 433 23.88 2.38 30.28
N GLU A 434 22.73 2.27 29.63
CA GLU A 434 22.15 1.00 29.17
C GLU A 434 22.07 0.98 27.63
N VAL A 435 22.64 -0.05 27.02
CA VAL A 435 22.64 -0.24 25.57
C VAL A 435 21.28 -0.84 25.15
N PRO A 436 20.54 -0.24 24.21
CA PRO A 436 19.27 -0.78 23.72
C PRO A 436 19.41 -2.18 23.12
N GLY A 437 18.60 -3.11 23.60
CA GLY A 437 18.48 -4.47 23.08
C GLY A 437 17.19 -4.72 22.29
N GLN A 438 16.92 -6.01 22.05
CA GLN A 438 15.89 -6.50 21.13
C GLN A 438 14.46 -6.01 21.43
N GLY A 439 14.14 -5.70 22.69
CA GLY A 439 12.83 -5.20 23.12
C GLY A 439 12.76 -3.68 23.26
N ASP A 440 13.88 -2.99 23.08
CA ASP A 440 14.03 -1.58 23.44
C ASP A 440 13.87 -0.66 22.24
N ARG A 441 13.73 0.63 22.54
CA ARG A 441 13.71 1.70 21.52
C ARG A 441 14.97 2.53 21.64
N ALA A 442 15.66 2.73 20.51
CA ALA A 442 16.77 3.67 20.42
C ALA A 442 16.29 4.99 19.81
N LEU A 443 16.74 6.12 20.38
CA LEU A 443 16.43 7.47 19.91
C LEU A 443 17.71 8.26 19.64
N PHE A 444 17.85 8.73 18.41
CA PHE A 444 18.88 9.66 17.94
C PHE A 444 18.26 11.03 17.72
N ASN A 445 18.57 12.01 18.55
CA ASN A 445 17.97 13.35 18.46
C ASN A 445 18.95 14.46 18.85
N LEU A 446 20.19 14.32 18.37
CA LEU A 446 21.24 15.33 18.54
C LEU A 446 21.40 16.08 17.22
N ALA A 447 21.33 17.42 17.25
CA ALA A 447 21.53 18.30 16.10
C ALA A 447 23.01 18.38 15.65
N ASN A 448 23.64 17.24 15.46
CA ASN A 448 25.07 17.09 15.13
C ASN A 448 25.22 16.15 13.92
N THR A 449 26.36 16.24 13.23
CA THR A 449 26.82 15.21 12.28
C THR A 449 27.74 14.24 13.03
N TYR A 450 27.39 12.95 13.10
CA TYR A 450 28.19 11.96 13.82
C TYR A 450 28.05 10.55 13.25
N THR A 451 29.05 9.72 13.55
CA THR A 451 29.12 8.32 13.10
C THR A 451 28.86 7.35 14.25
N VAL A 452 28.02 6.36 14.02
CA VAL A 452 27.71 5.28 14.96
C VAL A 452 28.22 3.97 14.40
N SER A 453 29.15 3.33 15.11
CA SER A 453 29.58 1.97 14.80
C SER A 453 28.55 1.00 15.37
N THR A 454 27.73 0.38 14.51
CA THR A 454 26.59 -0.44 14.94
C THR A 454 27.00 -1.81 15.47
N GLY A 455 28.07 -2.43 14.95
CA GLY A 455 28.44 -3.80 15.30
C GLY A 455 27.33 -4.80 14.93
N THR A 456 27.23 -5.92 15.65
CA THR A 456 26.10 -6.86 15.48
C THR A 456 25.10 -6.65 16.60
N GLN A 457 24.01 -5.95 16.33
CA GLN A 457 23.01 -5.58 17.35
C GLN A 457 21.60 -5.89 16.87
N GLN A 458 20.72 -6.20 17.83
CA GLN A 458 19.29 -6.28 17.59
C GLN A 458 18.59 -5.26 18.48
N VAL A 459 17.71 -4.45 17.91
CA VAL A 459 16.92 -3.45 18.63
C VAL A 459 15.46 -3.53 18.22
N GLY A 460 14.55 -3.22 19.15
CA GLY A 460 13.11 -3.29 18.90
C GLY A 460 12.65 -2.24 17.90
N SER A 461 13.04 -0.98 18.08
CA SER A 461 12.76 0.10 17.12
C SER A 461 13.79 1.22 17.22
N VAL A 462 13.93 2.00 16.16
CA VAL A 462 14.86 3.14 16.12
C VAL A 462 14.15 4.37 15.58
N GLU A 463 14.43 5.52 16.18
CA GLU A 463 13.97 6.80 15.68
C GLU A 463 15.14 7.78 15.56
N VAL A 464 15.22 8.48 14.42
CA VAL A 464 16.17 9.56 14.14
C VAL A 464 15.36 10.83 13.94
N GLN A 465 15.50 11.78 14.87
CA GLN A 465 14.71 13.02 14.92
C GLN A 465 15.48 14.28 14.56
N ASP A 466 16.81 14.26 14.66
CA ASP A 466 17.63 15.44 14.44
C ASP A 466 19.08 15.03 14.10
N GLY A 467 19.77 15.90 13.37
CA GLY A 467 21.16 15.74 12.93
C GLY A 467 21.36 14.82 11.73
N GLU A 468 22.63 14.58 11.44
CA GLU A 468 23.10 13.70 10.36
C GLU A 468 23.82 12.49 10.96
N VAL A 469 23.19 11.32 10.90
CA VAL A 469 23.70 10.10 11.51
C VAL A 469 24.25 9.19 10.43
N THR A 470 25.51 8.76 10.56
CA THR A 470 26.11 7.74 9.68
C THR A 470 26.27 6.42 10.43
N TRP A 471 25.69 5.33 9.92
CA TRP A 471 25.86 3.99 10.48
C TRP A 471 26.95 3.22 9.74
N THR A 472 27.89 2.67 10.51
CA THR A 472 29.09 1.97 10.02
C THR A 472 29.40 0.70 10.83
N ALA A 473 30.27 -0.15 10.27
CA ALA A 473 30.93 -1.31 10.86
C ALA A 473 29.99 -2.30 11.56
N GLY A 474 28.95 -2.82 10.88
CA GLY A 474 28.04 -3.77 11.51
C GLY A 474 26.88 -4.33 10.68
N GLU A 475 26.19 -5.30 11.27
CA GLU A 475 24.86 -5.79 10.88
C GLU A 475 23.87 -5.37 11.98
N LEU A 476 23.15 -4.26 11.77
CA LEU A 476 22.10 -3.81 12.69
C LEU A 476 20.75 -4.39 12.25
N ALA A 477 20.09 -5.14 13.13
CA ALA A 477 18.74 -5.63 12.89
C ALA A 477 17.72 -4.89 13.78
N ILE A 478 16.83 -4.13 13.14
CA ILE A 478 15.73 -3.40 13.76
C ILE A 478 14.48 -4.24 13.53
N ILE A 479 13.93 -4.85 14.58
CA ILE A 479 12.82 -5.81 14.44
C ILE A 479 11.51 -5.10 14.07
N GLY A 480 11.28 -3.92 14.62
CA GLY A 480 10.14 -3.07 14.34
C GLY A 480 10.47 -1.96 13.35
N ALA A 481 9.96 -0.77 13.65
CA ALA A 481 10.09 0.39 12.77
C ALA A 481 11.42 1.14 12.97
N LEU A 482 12.03 1.54 11.85
CA LEU A 482 12.96 2.65 11.75
C LEU A 482 12.20 3.89 11.28
N ARG A 483 12.20 4.96 12.07
CA ARG A 483 11.55 6.22 11.76
C ARG A 483 12.59 7.32 11.61
N VAL A 484 12.58 8.03 10.50
CA VAL A 484 13.48 9.16 10.23
C VAL A 484 12.62 10.39 9.94
N GLY A 485 12.80 11.48 10.70
CA GLY A 485 12.16 12.75 10.39
C GLY A 485 12.34 13.79 11.48
N SER A 486 12.36 15.07 11.09
CA SER A 486 12.57 16.18 12.02
C SER A 486 11.36 16.43 12.93
N ARG A 487 11.60 16.56 14.23
CA ARG A 487 10.65 17.17 15.18
C ARG A 487 11.07 18.63 15.33
N ASP A 488 10.15 19.56 15.13
CA ASP A 488 10.34 21.00 15.42
C ASP A 488 11.06 21.85 14.36
N GLY A 489 11.34 21.31 13.16
CA GLY A 489 11.86 22.10 12.03
C GLY A 489 13.24 22.71 12.28
N GLN A 490 14.04 22.09 13.16
CA GLN A 490 15.36 22.57 13.59
C GLN A 490 16.49 22.27 12.58
N GLY A 491 16.19 21.61 11.46
CA GLY A 491 17.17 21.29 10.41
C GLY A 491 16.82 20.02 9.65
N GLU A 492 17.62 19.72 8.64
CA GLU A 492 17.55 18.48 7.87
C GLU A 492 17.97 17.30 8.75
N THR A 493 17.14 16.27 8.84
CA THR A 493 17.49 15.02 9.51
C THR A 493 17.96 14.02 8.46
N SER A 494 19.21 13.55 8.55
CA SER A 494 19.73 12.58 7.59
C SER A 494 20.25 11.30 8.25
N LEU A 495 20.06 10.17 7.58
CA LEU A 495 20.61 8.88 7.96
C LEU A 495 21.38 8.28 6.78
N SER A 496 22.68 8.08 6.93
CA SER A 496 23.53 7.42 5.95
C SER A 496 23.86 5.99 6.39
N VAL A 497 23.65 5.02 5.49
CA VAL A 497 23.93 3.59 5.70
C VAL A 497 25.13 3.18 4.85
N VAL A 498 26.24 2.83 5.51
CA VAL A 498 27.49 2.41 4.84
C VAL A 498 27.63 0.90 4.78
N ASP A 499 27.06 0.16 5.74
CA ASP A 499 27.12 -1.30 5.84
C ASP A 499 25.71 -1.90 5.76
N ARG A 500 25.47 -3.04 6.41
CA ARG A 500 24.21 -3.76 6.34
C ARG A 500 23.26 -3.42 7.48
N VAL A 501 22.02 -3.08 7.12
CA VAL A 501 20.93 -2.83 8.05
C VAL A 501 19.71 -3.64 7.63
N GLN A 502 19.10 -4.34 8.59
CA GLN A 502 17.83 -5.03 8.40
C GLN A 502 16.76 -4.31 9.21
N VAL A 503 15.59 -4.09 8.62
CA VAL A 503 14.50 -3.36 9.26
C VAL A 503 13.17 -4.09 9.06
N GLY A 504 12.34 -4.11 10.10
CA GLY A 504 10.94 -4.50 10.01
C GLY A 504 10.18 -3.56 9.06
N GLU A 505 10.12 -2.28 9.41
CA GLU A 505 9.40 -1.24 8.64
C GLU A 505 10.24 0.03 8.58
N LEU A 506 10.24 0.76 7.46
CA LEU A 506 10.98 2.02 7.34
C LEU A 506 10.04 3.16 6.97
N TYR A 507 10.03 4.21 7.79
CA TYR A 507 9.29 5.43 7.55
C TYR A 507 10.23 6.63 7.46
N VAL A 508 10.27 7.29 6.31
CA VAL A 508 11.03 8.52 6.08
C VAL A 508 10.06 9.69 5.96
N GLY A 509 10.35 10.79 6.66
CA GLY A 509 9.38 11.86 6.91
C GLY A 509 8.27 11.39 7.85
N ALA A 510 8.61 10.56 8.83
CA ALA A 510 7.65 9.95 9.77
C ALA A 510 7.00 10.96 10.73
N LEU A 511 7.64 12.11 10.93
CA LEU A 511 7.16 13.18 11.80
C LEU A 511 6.63 14.35 10.97
N PRO A 512 5.49 14.95 11.37
CA PRO A 512 4.97 16.15 10.72
C PRO A 512 5.91 17.33 10.99
N THR A 513 6.25 18.07 9.95
CA THR A 513 7.05 19.29 10.08
C THR A 513 6.14 20.50 10.21
N SER A 514 6.46 21.42 11.13
CA SER A 514 5.72 22.67 11.33
C SER A 514 6.01 23.73 10.26
N ALA A 515 7.08 23.56 9.49
CA ALA A 515 7.53 24.53 8.49
C ALA A 515 6.73 24.41 7.18
N THR A 516 6.28 25.55 6.68
CA THR A 516 5.66 25.73 5.35
C THR A 516 6.68 25.76 4.21
N ASP A 517 7.98 25.69 4.52
CA ASP A 517 9.05 25.86 3.55
C ASP A 517 9.28 24.58 2.73
N ASP A 518 9.65 24.77 1.46
CA ASP A 518 9.68 23.74 0.42
C ASP A 518 10.80 22.68 0.54
N GLU A 519 11.69 22.81 1.53
CA GLU A 519 12.88 21.95 1.65
C GLU A 519 12.56 20.56 2.23
N THR A 520 13.37 19.57 1.86
CA THR A 520 13.19 18.17 2.27
C THR A 520 13.74 18.00 3.68
N ASN A 521 12.93 17.55 4.64
CA ASN A 521 13.29 17.59 6.06
C ASN A 521 13.83 16.25 6.62
N ALA A 522 13.76 15.18 5.84
CA ALA A 522 14.19 13.85 6.24
C ALA A 522 14.83 13.14 5.04
N ILE A 523 16.09 12.72 5.15
CA ILE A 523 16.81 12.03 4.07
C ILE A 523 17.39 10.72 4.58
N VAL A 524 17.18 9.62 3.86
CA VAL A 524 17.94 8.38 4.06
C VAL A 524 18.83 8.15 2.86
N GLN A 525 20.11 7.83 3.05
CA GLN A 525 21.06 7.55 1.98
C GLN A 525 21.70 6.20 2.19
N ILE A 526 21.81 5.40 1.14
CA ILE A 526 22.61 4.17 1.12
C ILE A 526 23.84 4.44 0.26
N LEU A 527 25.02 4.33 0.86
CA LEU A 527 26.30 4.56 0.20
C LEU A 527 26.79 3.27 -0.49
N ALA A 528 27.91 3.32 -1.21
CA ALA A 528 28.24 2.33 -2.24
C ALA A 528 28.29 0.87 -1.77
N ASP A 529 28.77 0.61 -0.57
CA ASP A 529 28.85 -0.75 0.00
C ASP A 529 27.66 -1.06 0.95
N GLY A 530 26.75 -0.11 1.11
CA GLY A 530 25.62 -0.22 2.02
C GLY A 530 24.55 -1.18 1.51
N GLN A 531 23.96 -1.94 2.42
CA GLN A 531 22.79 -2.78 2.14
C GLN A 531 21.68 -2.48 3.15
N LEU A 532 20.48 -2.20 2.65
CA LEU A 532 19.30 -2.03 3.48
C LEU A 532 18.22 -3.05 3.08
N ASP A 533 17.92 -3.97 4.00
CA ASP A 533 16.87 -4.97 3.83
C ASP A 533 15.63 -4.56 4.66
N VAL A 534 14.57 -4.07 4.04
CA VAL A 534 13.28 -3.74 4.68
C VAL A 534 12.28 -4.85 4.42
N SER A 535 11.97 -5.63 5.46
CA SER A 535 11.09 -6.81 5.34
C SER A 535 9.60 -6.46 5.20
N GLY A 536 9.18 -5.30 5.71
CA GLY A 536 7.83 -4.74 5.62
C GLY A 536 7.77 -3.53 4.67
N PRO A 537 6.89 -2.55 4.92
CA PRO A 537 6.76 -1.38 4.06
C PRO A 537 7.91 -0.38 4.24
N LEU A 538 8.40 0.14 3.12
CA LEU A 538 9.15 1.39 3.02
C LEU A 538 8.18 2.51 2.65
N VAL A 539 8.01 3.50 3.52
CA VAL A 539 7.15 4.65 3.29
C VAL A 539 7.99 5.92 3.27
N ILE A 540 7.94 6.66 2.16
CA ILE A 540 8.66 7.93 1.97
C ILE A 540 7.62 9.04 1.83
N GLY A 541 7.66 9.98 2.77
CA GLY A 541 6.72 11.09 2.82
C GLY A 541 5.47 10.73 3.63
N GLN A 542 5.65 10.13 4.82
CA GLN A 542 4.52 9.66 5.63
C GLN A 542 3.71 10.83 6.23
N ALA A 543 4.36 11.78 6.89
CA ALA A 543 3.72 12.93 7.55
C ALA A 543 4.37 14.26 7.15
N GLY A 544 5.66 14.25 6.80
CA GLY A 544 6.40 15.38 6.23
C GLY A 544 6.99 15.05 4.87
N ARG A 545 7.69 16.01 4.27
CA ARG A 545 8.48 15.78 3.04
C ARG A 545 9.68 14.88 3.34
N ALA A 546 9.99 13.97 2.44
CA ALA A 546 11.06 12.99 2.63
C ALA A 546 11.84 12.72 1.35
N GLY A 547 13.13 12.47 1.50
CA GLY A 547 14.06 12.07 0.46
C GLY A 547 14.67 10.70 0.75
N PHE A 548 14.95 9.93 -0.29
CA PHE A 548 15.72 8.71 -0.20
C PHE A 548 16.75 8.67 -1.33
N GLY A 549 18.00 8.38 -0.98
CA GLY A 549 19.14 8.35 -1.89
C GLY A 549 19.78 6.96 -1.97
N LEU A 550 20.03 6.46 -3.18
CA LEU A 550 20.81 5.23 -3.40
C LEU A 550 22.07 5.57 -4.25
N PHE A 551 23.24 5.40 -3.65
CA PHE A 551 24.54 5.82 -4.18
C PHE A 551 25.50 4.62 -4.27
N GLY A 552 25.18 3.61 -5.08
CA GLY A 552 26.02 2.43 -5.27
C GLY A 552 25.51 1.15 -4.59
N GLY A 553 24.86 1.31 -3.44
CA GLY A 553 24.49 0.20 -2.57
C GLY A 553 23.27 -0.62 -3.03
N LYS A 554 22.80 -1.49 -2.13
CA LYS A 554 21.65 -2.37 -2.34
C LYS A 554 20.48 -2.05 -1.42
N LEU A 555 19.29 -1.95 -1.99
CA LEU A 555 18.03 -1.81 -1.27
C LEU A 555 17.12 -3.00 -1.60
N THR A 556 16.63 -3.70 -0.58
CA THR A 556 15.57 -4.69 -0.74
C THR A 556 14.37 -4.30 0.12
N THR A 557 13.17 -4.29 -0.45
CA THR A 557 11.95 -3.79 0.21
C THR A 557 10.75 -4.69 -0.06
N GLY A 558 9.89 -4.88 0.93
CA GLY A 558 8.62 -5.59 0.75
C GLY A 558 7.63 -4.80 -0.12
N GLU A 559 7.01 -3.77 0.44
CA GLU A 559 6.18 -2.81 -0.31
C GLU A 559 6.86 -1.44 -0.22
N THR A 560 6.87 -0.65 -1.29
CA THR A 560 7.37 0.73 -1.25
C THR A 560 6.28 1.72 -1.64
N LYS A 561 6.08 2.74 -0.80
CA LYS A 561 5.11 3.81 -1.02
C LYS A 561 5.78 5.17 -0.93
N LEU A 562 5.58 6.01 -1.94
CA LEU A 562 6.02 7.39 -1.95
C LEU A 562 4.78 8.30 -1.96
N GLY A 563 4.85 9.41 -1.25
CA GLY A 563 3.79 10.42 -1.33
C GLY A 563 2.55 10.07 -0.48
N VAL A 564 2.72 9.56 0.73
CA VAL A 564 1.59 9.05 1.54
C VAL A 564 0.84 10.17 2.28
N GLY A 565 1.53 10.95 3.10
CA GLY A 565 0.96 12.13 3.78
C GLY A 565 1.72 13.43 3.51
N GLY A 566 2.82 13.37 2.78
CA GLY A 566 3.56 14.50 2.24
C GLY A 566 4.32 14.09 0.97
N VAL A 567 4.95 15.04 0.29
CA VAL A 567 5.73 14.75 -0.93
C VAL A 567 6.88 13.79 -0.61
N GLY A 568 6.96 12.68 -1.35
CA GLY A 568 8.05 11.71 -1.24
C GLY A 568 8.98 11.78 -2.45
N ARG A 569 10.29 11.86 -2.23
CA ARG A 569 11.31 11.87 -3.28
C ARG A 569 12.27 10.69 -3.09
N PHE A 570 12.61 10.03 -4.19
CA PHE A 570 13.62 8.98 -4.26
C PHE A 570 14.53 9.28 -5.45
N ALA A 571 15.83 9.23 -5.23
CA ALA A 571 16.82 9.42 -6.26
C ALA A 571 17.92 8.37 -6.15
N THR A 572 18.28 7.74 -7.26
CA THR A 572 19.57 7.06 -7.39
C THR A 572 20.52 8.05 -8.03
N LEU A 573 21.75 8.20 -7.55
CA LEU A 573 22.72 9.09 -8.22
C LEU A 573 23.73 8.33 -9.08
N VAL A 574 24.24 7.19 -8.60
CA VAL A 574 25.21 6.38 -9.34
C VAL A 574 25.01 4.90 -8.95
N GLY A 575 24.73 4.06 -9.95
CA GLY A 575 24.76 2.59 -9.92
C GLY A 575 24.30 1.90 -8.64
N GLY A 576 23.00 1.90 -8.31
CA GLY A 576 22.46 1.10 -7.20
C GLY A 576 21.56 -0.05 -7.65
N GLU A 577 21.44 -1.08 -6.81
CA GLU A 577 20.46 -2.17 -6.99
C GLU A 577 19.28 -1.98 -6.03
N TRP A 578 18.07 -1.90 -6.56
CA TRP A 578 16.86 -1.84 -5.75
C TRP A 578 15.89 -2.96 -6.16
N ASP A 579 15.63 -3.88 -5.24
CA ASP A 579 14.59 -4.90 -5.35
C ASP A 579 13.39 -4.52 -4.46
N SER A 580 12.22 -4.35 -5.06
CA SER A 580 10.98 -4.02 -4.38
C SER A 580 9.92 -5.07 -4.69
N GLY A 581 9.02 -5.35 -3.75
CA GLY A 581 7.75 -5.96 -4.11
C GLY A 581 6.88 -4.95 -4.85
N SER A 582 5.74 -4.58 -4.28
CA SER A 582 4.85 -3.60 -4.92
C SER A 582 5.36 -2.17 -4.73
N LEU A 583 5.41 -1.40 -5.81
CA LEU A 583 5.84 0.00 -5.81
C LEU A 583 4.65 0.93 -6.09
N LEU A 584 4.38 1.86 -5.19
CA LEU A 584 3.36 2.89 -5.34
C LEU A 584 4.00 4.27 -5.26
N VAL A 585 3.94 5.02 -6.36
CA VAL A 585 4.48 6.37 -6.47
C VAL A 585 3.33 7.36 -6.51
N GLY A 586 3.14 8.08 -5.42
CA GLY A 586 2.02 9.00 -5.24
C GLY A 586 0.77 8.30 -4.75
N GLU A 587 0.73 7.99 -3.46
CA GLU A 587 -0.49 7.50 -2.85
C GLU A 587 -1.50 8.65 -2.69
N SER A 588 -1.22 9.65 -1.86
CA SER A 588 -2.12 10.81 -1.66
C SER A 588 -1.49 12.16 -2.04
N TYR A 589 -0.17 12.20 -2.19
CA TYR A 589 0.64 13.36 -2.55
C TYR A 589 1.61 12.97 -3.67
N PRO A 590 2.13 13.91 -4.47
CA PRO A 590 3.11 13.60 -5.50
C PRO A 590 4.33 12.84 -4.95
N GLY A 591 4.67 11.73 -5.61
CA GLY A 591 5.89 10.96 -5.40
C GLY A 591 6.82 11.08 -6.61
N TYR A 592 8.13 11.15 -6.37
CA TYR A 592 9.13 11.29 -7.43
C TYR A 592 10.19 10.21 -7.31
N ILE A 593 10.47 9.49 -8.39
CA ILE A 593 11.61 8.57 -8.52
C ILE A 593 12.48 9.05 -9.69
N SER A 594 13.77 9.24 -9.43
CA SER A 594 14.77 9.45 -10.48
C SER A 594 15.79 8.32 -10.46
N LEU A 595 15.77 7.49 -11.50
CA LEU A 595 16.77 6.47 -11.76
C LEU A 595 17.77 7.02 -12.78
N VAL A 596 19.05 7.07 -12.41
CA VAL A 596 20.15 7.48 -13.29
C VAL A 596 21.42 6.67 -13.03
N GLY A 597 22.40 6.83 -13.92
CA GLY A 597 23.77 6.38 -13.67
C GLY A 597 23.93 4.86 -13.59
N GLY A 598 23.17 4.09 -14.39
CA GLY A 598 23.29 2.63 -14.46
C GLY A 598 22.58 1.89 -13.32
N SER A 599 21.68 2.57 -12.62
CA SER A 599 20.90 1.96 -11.53
C SER A 599 19.91 0.92 -12.06
N ALA A 600 19.69 -0.14 -11.28
CA ALA A 600 18.76 -1.22 -11.60
C ALA A 600 17.65 -1.29 -10.54
N LEU A 601 16.40 -1.10 -10.98
CA LEU A 601 15.21 -1.30 -10.17
C LEU A 601 14.47 -2.54 -10.63
N GLN A 602 14.12 -3.43 -9.71
CA GLN A 602 13.18 -4.50 -9.91
C GLN A 602 11.96 -4.28 -9.00
N SER A 603 10.75 -4.43 -9.56
CA SER A 603 9.51 -4.42 -8.79
C SER A 603 8.59 -5.57 -9.19
N SER A 604 7.82 -6.11 -8.25
CA SER A 604 6.81 -7.14 -8.59
C SER A 604 5.64 -6.54 -9.37
N SER A 605 5.18 -5.35 -8.99
CA SER A 605 4.14 -4.56 -9.68
C SER A 605 4.36 -3.08 -9.38
N ALA A 606 3.84 -2.18 -10.22
CA ALA A 606 4.00 -0.76 -9.98
C ALA A 606 2.76 0.08 -10.31
N ARG A 607 2.58 1.18 -9.57
CA ARG A 607 1.55 2.19 -9.80
C ARG A 607 2.13 3.59 -9.66
N ILE A 608 1.81 4.50 -10.58
CA ILE A 608 2.22 5.90 -10.55
C ILE A 608 0.94 6.76 -10.54
N GLY A 609 0.61 7.36 -9.40
CA GLY A 609 -0.59 8.15 -9.17
C GLY A 609 -1.80 7.32 -8.74
N GLY A 610 -1.72 6.77 -7.52
CA GLY A 610 -2.56 5.66 -7.06
C GLY A 610 -3.88 6.02 -6.41
N ALA A 611 -3.93 6.98 -5.47
CA ALA A 611 -5.18 7.35 -4.79
C ALA A 611 -5.74 8.67 -5.34
N PRO A 612 -7.08 8.85 -5.33
CA PRO A 612 -7.68 10.12 -5.68
C PRO A 612 -7.15 11.22 -4.77
N PHE A 613 -6.88 12.40 -5.33
CA PHE A 613 -6.45 13.55 -4.55
C PHE A 613 -7.39 13.80 -3.38
N SER A 614 -6.81 13.97 -2.19
CA SER A 614 -7.56 14.49 -1.05
C SER A 614 -8.16 15.85 -1.44
N PRO A 615 -9.47 16.08 -1.28
CA PRO A 615 -10.12 17.34 -1.67
C PRO A 615 -9.60 18.56 -0.88
N ASN A 616 -8.79 18.34 0.16
CA ASN A 616 -8.14 19.39 0.94
C ASN A 616 -6.76 19.81 0.40
N PHE A 617 -6.27 19.20 -0.69
CA PHE A 617 -5.03 19.63 -1.32
C PHE A 617 -5.28 20.92 -2.10
N ASP A 618 -4.59 22.00 -1.73
CA ASP A 618 -4.69 23.28 -2.42
C ASP A 618 -4.04 23.16 -3.82
N PRO A 619 -4.80 23.25 -4.92
CA PRO A 619 -4.25 23.19 -6.27
C PRO A 619 -3.37 24.39 -6.61
N ALA A 620 -3.22 25.38 -5.72
CA ALA A 620 -2.27 26.47 -5.85
C ALA A 620 -0.79 26.07 -5.66
N PHE A 621 -0.47 24.77 -5.53
CA PHE A 621 0.92 24.31 -5.65
C PHE A 621 1.46 24.69 -7.03
N ASP A 622 2.35 25.67 -7.04
CA ASP A 622 2.84 26.35 -8.24
C ASP A 622 3.63 25.39 -9.14
N PRO A 623 3.12 25.03 -10.34
CA PRO A 623 3.85 24.18 -11.27
C PRO A 623 5.06 24.88 -11.92
N SER A 624 5.37 26.13 -11.57
CA SER A 624 6.50 26.88 -12.13
C SER A 624 7.87 26.24 -11.86
N GLY A 625 7.97 25.33 -10.88
CA GLY A 625 9.17 24.54 -10.60
C GLY A 625 9.53 23.48 -11.66
N GLY A 626 8.75 23.33 -12.74
CA GLY A 626 8.99 22.33 -13.79
C GLY A 626 8.58 20.90 -13.42
N GLU A 627 8.50 20.61 -12.13
CA GLU A 627 7.83 19.45 -11.54
C GLU A 627 6.33 19.79 -11.37
N GLY A 628 5.57 19.77 -12.48
CA GLY A 628 4.11 19.82 -12.38
C GLY A 628 3.65 18.75 -11.41
N GLY A 629 2.67 19.03 -10.53
CA GLY A 629 2.25 18.23 -9.37
C GLY A 629 1.73 16.80 -9.65
N PHE A 630 2.48 16.05 -10.45
CA PHE A 630 2.30 14.69 -10.88
C PHE A 630 3.20 13.81 -10.04
N SER A 631 2.76 12.57 -9.84
CA SER A 631 3.75 11.55 -9.49
C SER A 631 4.54 11.19 -10.73
N GLN A 632 5.85 11.10 -10.58
CA GLN A 632 6.75 10.94 -11.70
C GLN A 632 7.80 9.87 -11.40
N VAL A 633 8.03 9.00 -12.38
CA VAL A 633 9.22 8.15 -12.45
C VAL A 633 10.01 8.55 -13.68
N SER A 634 11.30 8.83 -13.50
CA SER A 634 12.25 9.12 -14.57
C SER A 634 13.31 8.02 -14.59
N VAL A 635 13.59 7.46 -15.77
CA VAL A 635 14.64 6.47 -15.99
C VAL A 635 15.53 6.99 -17.11
N SER A 636 16.73 7.46 -16.77
CA SER A 636 17.60 8.15 -17.73
C SER A 636 19.05 7.68 -17.64
N GLY A 637 19.73 7.69 -18.78
CA GLY A 637 21.17 7.53 -18.85
C GLY A 637 21.64 6.08 -18.81
N VAL A 638 22.91 5.93 -19.15
CA VAL A 638 23.71 4.71 -19.01
C VAL A 638 24.73 4.92 -17.89
N GLY A 639 25.15 3.85 -17.20
CA GLY A 639 26.14 3.97 -16.14
C GLY A 639 27.48 4.53 -16.65
N PHE A 640 27.88 5.70 -16.16
CA PHE A 640 29.20 6.26 -16.39
C PHE A 640 30.15 5.76 -15.30
N ASP A 641 30.73 4.57 -15.51
CA ASP A 641 31.94 4.19 -14.77
C ASP A 641 33.15 4.54 -15.65
N GLU A 642 33.85 5.63 -15.30
CA GLU A 642 35.06 6.08 -16.00
C GLU A 642 36.19 5.02 -15.99
N ALA A 643 36.12 4.00 -15.13
CA ALA A 643 37.20 3.04 -14.93
C ALA A 643 36.96 1.65 -15.53
N ILE A 644 35.71 1.15 -15.61
CA ILE A 644 35.45 -0.27 -15.93
C ILE A 644 34.13 -0.47 -16.73
N ASN A 645 34.20 -0.44 -18.06
CA ASN A 645 33.15 -0.86 -19.02
C ASN A 645 31.75 -0.18 -18.89
N PRO A 646 31.40 0.78 -19.78
CA PRO A 646 30.10 1.47 -19.79
C PRO A 646 28.98 0.62 -20.41
N THR A 647 28.54 -0.48 -19.77
CA THR A 647 27.58 -1.40 -20.43
C THR A 647 26.21 -1.55 -19.80
N ASN A 648 25.99 -1.09 -18.57
CA ASN A 648 24.70 -1.32 -17.91
C ASN A 648 23.80 -0.07 -18.05
N PRO A 649 22.76 -0.12 -18.90
CA PRO A 649 21.78 0.96 -18.96
C PRO A 649 21.04 1.06 -17.63
N THR A 650 20.65 2.28 -17.26
CA THR A 650 19.71 2.44 -16.14
C THR A 650 18.42 1.70 -16.50
N SER A 651 18.00 0.78 -15.64
CA SER A 651 16.92 -0.13 -15.95
C SER A 651 15.88 -0.22 -14.85
N TRP A 652 14.61 -0.37 -15.26
CA TRP A 652 13.52 -0.73 -14.37
C TRP A 652 12.74 -1.91 -14.94
N SER A 653 12.76 -3.04 -14.24
CA SER A 653 12.01 -4.26 -14.57
C SER A 653 10.81 -4.46 -13.64
N ILE A 654 9.63 -4.68 -14.23
CA ILE A 654 8.35 -4.87 -13.53
C ILE A 654 7.83 -6.26 -13.89
N GLN A 655 7.69 -7.15 -12.89
CA GLN A 655 7.34 -8.56 -13.13
C GLN A 655 5.87 -8.79 -13.49
N ALA A 656 4.97 -7.88 -13.12
CA ALA A 656 3.55 -7.92 -13.43
C ALA A 656 3.15 -6.67 -14.25
N GLY A 657 2.03 -6.03 -13.90
CA GLY A 657 1.55 -4.81 -14.54
C GLY A 657 2.12 -3.51 -13.97
N LEU A 658 2.07 -2.47 -14.81
CA LEU A 658 2.31 -1.07 -14.46
C LEU A 658 1.04 -0.26 -14.77
N GLU A 659 0.53 0.47 -13.77
CA GLU A 659 -0.61 1.37 -13.95
C GLU A 659 -0.18 2.83 -13.73
N LEU A 660 -0.56 3.73 -14.63
CA LEU A 660 -0.37 5.18 -14.46
C LEU A 660 -1.73 5.84 -14.31
N GLY A 661 -1.87 6.69 -13.30
CA GLY A 661 -3.01 7.57 -13.07
C GLY A 661 -4.35 6.92 -12.77
N SER A 662 -4.34 5.85 -11.98
CA SER A 662 -5.54 5.24 -11.43
C SER A 662 -6.31 6.16 -10.46
N GLY A 663 -5.63 7.14 -9.84
CA GLY A 663 -6.25 8.10 -8.91
C GLY A 663 -5.97 9.57 -9.23
N HIS A 664 -4.76 9.88 -9.68
CA HIS A 664 -4.39 11.22 -10.14
C HIS A 664 -3.30 11.11 -11.22
N PRO A 665 -2.99 12.16 -12.01
CA PRO A 665 -2.17 11.95 -13.19
C PRO A 665 -0.74 11.53 -12.83
N GLY A 666 -0.24 10.51 -13.54
CA GLY A 666 1.08 9.92 -13.36
C GLY A 666 1.95 10.09 -14.59
N SER A 667 3.25 10.26 -14.41
CA SER A 667 4.22 10.48 -15.49
C SER A 667 5.32 9.43 -15.45
N LEU A 668 5.56 8.76 -16.57
CA LEU A 668 6.77 7.95 -16.81
C LEU A 668 7.61 8.65 -17.88
N ARG A 669 8.87 8.93 -17.57
CA ARG A 669 9.85 9.45 -18.52
C ARG A 669 11.01 8.48 -18.65
N ILE A 670 11.34 8.12 -19.89
CA ILE A 670 12.48 7.27 -20.23
C ILE A 670 13.33 8.03 -21.24
N SER A 671 14.59 8.29 -20.91
CA SER A 671 15.48 9.03 -21.81
C SER A 671 16.92 8.57 -21.81
N ASP A 672 17.69 9.03 -22.81
CA ASP A 672 19.16 8.91 -22.84
C ASP A 672 19.66 7.47 -22.62
N GLY A 673 19.06 6.49 -23.32
CA GLY A 673 19.43 5.07 -23.19
C GLY A 673 18.86 4.33 -21.98
N GLY A 674 18.02 4.98 -21.16
CA GLY A 674 17.28 4.31 -20.09
C GLY A 674 16.32 3.24 -20.63
N SER A 675 16.08 2.19 -19.83
CA SER A 675 15.23 1.06 -20.23
C SER A 675 14.19 0.72 -19.17
N VAL A 676 12.93 0.59 -19.59
CA VAL A 676 11.84 0.07 -18.74
C VAL A 676 11.25 -1.18 -19.38
N GLN A 677 11.10 -2.24 -18.59
CA GLN A 677 10.47 -3.48 -19.00
C GLN A 677 9.27 -3.80 -18.09
N VAL A 678 8.10 -3.97 -18.69
CA VAL A 678 6.86 -4.41 -18.05
C VAL A 678 6.56 -5.81 -18.56
N ALA A 679 6.56 -6.84 -17.71
CA ALA A 679 6.39 -8.20 -18.18
C ALA A 679 4.95 -8.53 -18.63
N GLU A 680 3.95 -7.85 -18.04
CA GLU A 680 2.53 -8.03 -18.40
C GLU A 680 1.97 -6.78 -19.09
N THR A 681 1.01 -6.11 -18.47
CA THR A 681 0.23 -5.02 -19.06
C THR A 681 0.68 -3.66 -18.54
N LEU A 682 0.79 -2.68 -19.44
CA LEU A 682 0.88 -1.27 -19.11
C LEU A 682 -0.47 -0.61 -19.34
N ALA A 683 -1.08 -0.07 -18.29
CA ALA A 683 -2.30 0.72 -18.37
C ALA A 683 -2.00 2.20 -18.07
N VAL A 684 -2.45 3.11 -18.93
CA VAL A 684 -2.31 4.55 -18.73
C VAL A 684 -3.70 5.17 -18.66
N ASP A 685 -4.04 5.60 -17.46
CA ASP A 685 -5.33 6.11 -17.04
C ASP A 685 -5.21 7.52 -16.46
N ASN A 686 -6.30 8.25 -16.46
CA ASN A 686 -6.42 9.48 -15.69
C ASN A 686 -7.86 9.59 -15.18
N LEU A 687 -8.10 8.93 -14.06
CA LEU A 687 -9.39 8.89 -13.40
C LEU A 687 -9.56 10.13 -12.51
N ALA A 688 -10.31 11.12 -12.99
CA ALA A 688 -11.06 12.00 -12.09
C ALA A 688 -12.56 11.89 -12.40
N PRO A 689 -13.20 10.75 -12.07
CA PRO A 689 -14.62 10.57 -12.31
C PRO A 689 -15.38 11.63 -11.49
N GLY A 690 -15.97 12.61 -12.19
CA GLY A 690 -16.78 13.66 -11.57
C GLY A 690 -16.15 15.06 -11.52
N LEU A 691 -14.91 15.27 -11.99
CA LEU A 691 -14.46 16.64 -12.27
C LEU A 691 -15.09 17.12 -13.58
N PRO A 692 -15.82 18.25 -13.61
CA PRO A 692 -16.41 18.77 -14.84
C PRO A 692 -15.34 18.97 -15.91
N VAL A 693 -15.50 18.26 -17.02
CA VAL A 693 -14.55 17.95 -18.12
C VAL A 693 -14.12 19.18 -18.95
N ALA A 694 -14.21 20.40 -18.42
CA ALA A 694 -13.75 21.61 -19.08
C ALA A 694 -12.44 22.12 -18.45
N LEU A 695 -11.41 21.26 -18.39
CA LEU A 695 -10.07 21.78 -18.18
C LEU A 695 -9.65 22.54 -19.46
N PRO A 696 -9.11 23.77 -19.34
CA PRO A 696 -8.73 24.54 -20.50
C PRO A 696 -7.69 23.74 -21.32
N PRO A 697 -7.84 23.70 -22.67
CA PRO A 697 -6.87 23.05 -23.53
C PRO A 697 -5.46 23.61 -23.24
N GLY A 698 -4.53 22.71 -22.95
CA GLY A 698 -3.17 23.05 -22.50
C GLY A 698 -2.90 22.83 -21.00
N SER A 699 -3.90 22.47 -20.18
CA SER A 699 -3.61 22.03 -18.81
C SER A 699 -2.86 20.70 -18.86
N SER A 700 -1.69 20.63 -18.22
CA SER A 700 -0.76 19.49 -18.25
C SER A 700 -1.26 18.24 -17.51
N THR A 701 -2.53 18.17 -17.16
CA THR A 701 -3.12 17.30 -16.12
C THR A 701 -3.33 15.84 -16.56
N TRP A 702 -2.65 15.37 -17.59
CA TRP A 702 -2.87 14.03 -18.14
C TRP A 702 -1.75 13.08 -17.75
N SER A 703 -2.10 11.81 -17.54
CA SER A 703 -1.08 10.79 -17.41
C SER A 703 -0.32 10.65 -18.71
N ARG A 704 1.00 10.56 -18.62
CA ARG A 704 1.88 10.62 -19.78
C ARG A 704 3.02 9.64 -19.68
N VAL A 705 3.33 9.04 -20.83
CA VAL A 705 4.55 8.26 -21.04
C VAL A 705 5.36 8.98 -22.10
N LEU A 706 6.60 9.36 -21.76
CA LEU A 706 7.56 9.95 -22.70
C LEU A 706 8.74 8.99 -22.84
N VAL A 707 9.01 8.55 -24.06
CA VAL A 707 10.16 7.70 -24.40
C VAL A 707 10.97 8.40 -25.48
N GLY A 708 12.19 8.80 -25.19
CA GLY A 708 13.00 9.41 -26.23
C GLY A 708 14.39 9.84 -25.81
N GLY A 709 15.24 10.05 -26.81
CA GLY A 709 16.66 10.27 -26.62
C GLY A 709 17.45 9.00 -26.87
N VAL A 710 18.60 9.20 -27.51
CA VAL A 710 19.65 8.21 -27.67
C VAL A 710 20.80 8.68 -26.80
N ASP A 711 21.40 7.79 -26.01
CA ASP A 711 22.66 8.11 -25.35
C ASP A 711 23.72 8.38 -26.43
N GLU A 712 24.19 9.62 -26.54
CA GLU A 712 25.15 10.02 -27.58
C GLU A 712 26.47 9.25 -27.51
N SER A 713 26.82 8.69 -26.34
CA SER A 713 28.10 8.01 -26.12
C SER A 713 28.06 6.53 -26.53
N LEU A 714 26.91 5.86 -26.32
CA LEU A 714 26.73 4.44 -26.60
C LEU A 714 25.83 4.13 -27.79
N GLU A 715 25.21 5.15 -28.39
CA GLU A 715 24.18 5.01 -29.44
C GLU A 715 23.01 4.11 -28.98
N GLN A 716 22.74 4.06 -27.68
CA GLN A 716 21.66 3.26 -27.11
C GLN A 716 20.38 4.09 -27.01
N PRO A 717 19.28 3.69 -27.67
CA PRO A 717 18.01 4.39 -27.57
C PRO A 717 17.34 4.15 -26.23
N ALA A 718 16.53 5.10 -25.77
CA ALA A 718 15.60 4.86 -24.68
C ALA A 718 14.57 3.78 -25.08
N THR A 719 14.36 2.76 -24.24
CA THR A 719 13.49 1.62 -24.55
C THR A 719 12.36 1.42 -23.53
N LEU A 720 11.15 1.18 -24.02
CA LEU A 720 10.02 0.67 -23.25
C LEU A 720 9.56 -0.67 -23.84
N LEU A 721 9.73 -1.74 -23.08
CA LEU A 721 9.37 -3.10 -23.48
C LEU A 721 8.17 -3.57 -22.66
N ILE A 722 7.09 -3.97 -23.31
CA ILE A 722 5.84 -4.41 -22.66
C ILE A 722 5.57 -5.85 -23.12
N GLY A 723 5.50 -6.81 -22.21
CA GLY A 723 5.42 -8.23 -22.56
C GLY A 723 4.04 -8.66 -23.07
N GLN A 724 2.97 -8.01 -22.62
CA GLN A 724 1.61 -8.26 -23.08
C GLN A 724 0.98 -7.02 -23.71
N ASP A 725 0.07 -6.33 -23.02
CA ASP A 725 -0.78 -5.32 -23.63
C ASP A 725 -0.42 -3.89 -23.20
N LEU A 726 -0.59 -2.93 -24.11
CA LEU A 726 -0.62 -1.51 -23.79
C LEU A 726 -2.06 -0.99 -23.94
N LEU A 727 -2.63 -0.51 -22.84
CA LEU A 727 -3.98 0.03 -22.78
C LEU A 727 -3.93 1.53 -22.46
N LEU A 728 -4.23 2.38 -23.45
CA LEU A 728 -4.36 3.82 -23.27
C LEU A 728 -5.84 4.19 -23.18
N GLY A 729 -6.22 4.89 -22.11
CA GLY A 729 -7.62 5.16 -21.81
C GLY A 729 -8.35 3.91 -21.30
N ASN A 730 -7.74 3.20 -20.35
CA ASN A 730 -8.28 1.98 -19.74
C ASN A 730 -9.42 2.27 -18.73
N THR A 731 -9.76 3.55 -18.53
CA THR A 731 -10.96 4.00 -17.84
C THR A 731 -11.79 4.94 -18.70
N ALA A 732 -13.12 4.85 -18.58
CA ALA A 732 -14.04 5.74 -19.29
C ALA A 732 -13.76 7.22 -18.98
N GLY A 733 -13.70 8.05 -20.03
CA GLY A 733 -13.38 9.48 -19.91
C GLY A 733 -11.91 9.81 -19.66
N ALA A 734 -11.02 8.80 -19.55
CA ALA A 734 -9.61 9.05 -19.27
C ALA A 734 -8.90 9.75 -20.43
N VAL A 735 -8.04 10.70 -20.10
CA VAL A 735 -7.12 11.35 -21.04
C VAL A 735 -5.71 10.90 -20.73
N SER A 736 -5.03 10.34 -21.72
CA SER A 736 -3.66 9.84 -21.58
C SER A 736 -2.83 10.16 -22.82
N SER A 737 -1.51 10.19 -22.66
CA SER A 737 -0.62 10.40 -23.80
C SER A 737 0.57 9.45 -23.78
N LEU A 738 0.95 8.96 -24.95
CA LEU A 738 2.22 8.30 -25.20
C LEU A 738 2.97 9.11 -26.26
N ARG A 739 4.18 9.54 -25.96
CA ARG A 739 5.04 10.26 -26.89
C ARG A 739 6.38 9.56 -27.02
N ILE A 740 6.72 9.19 -28.26
CA ILE A 740 7.97 8.53 -28.65
C ILE A 740 8.70 9.50 -29.56
N VAL A 741 9.88 9.95 -29.14
CA VAL A 741 10.66 10.99 -29.83
C VAL A 741 12.14 10.64 -29.90
N ASP A 742 12.89 11.32 -30.76
CA ASP A 742 14.35 11.37 -30.74
C ASP A 742 15.02 9.98 -30.62
N GLY A 743 14.60 9.02 -31.46
CA GLY A 743 15.15 7.66 -31.47
C GLY A 743 14.60 6.70 -30.43
N GLY A 744 13.62 7.10 -29.61
CA GLY A 744 12.99 6.24 -28.62
C GLY A 744 12.31 5.01 -29.24
N ILE A 745 12.34 3.88 -28.53
CA ILE A 745 11.77 2.61 -29.00
C ILE A 745 10.75 2.09 -27.99
N VAL A 746 9.58 1.73 -28.48
CA VAL A 746 8.55 1.04 -27.70
C VAL A 746 8.19 -0.27 -28.41
N ASP A 747 8.27 -1.39 -27.69
CA ASP A 747 7.88 -2.71 -28.20
C ASP A 747 6.83 -3.37 -27.30
N ILE A 748 5.74 -3.84 -27.90
CA ILE A 748 4.59 -4.43 -27.22
C ILE A 748 4.43 -5.86 -27.72
N GLY A 749 4.60 -6.81 -26.80
CA GLY A 749 4.62 -8.24 -27.05
C GLY A 749 3.28 -8.83 -27.43
N ARG A 750 2.15 -8.15 -27.18
CA ARG A 750 0.82 -8.57 -27.62
C ARG A 750 0.00 -7.43 -28.20
N SER A 751 -1.04 -6.92 -27.51
CA SER A 751 -1.99 -5.99 -28.14
C SER A 751 -1.77 -4.53 -27.75
N LEU A 752 -2.02 -3.63 -28.70
CA LEU A 752 -2.09 -2.19 -28.48
C LEU A 752 -3.54 -1.74 -28.56
N SER A 753 -4.04 -1.06 -27.53
CA SER A 753 -5.38 -0.47 -27.53
C SER A 753 -5.31 1.01 -27.17
N VAL A 754 -5.51 1.88 -28.17
CA VAL A 754 -5.66 3.33 -28.01
C VAL A 754 -7.15 3.63 -28.00
N GLY A 755 -7.67 4.13 -26.88
CA GLY A 755 -9.10 4.40 -26.71
C GLY A 755 -9.81 3.17 -26.19
N HIS A 756 -9.28 2.55 -25.13
CA HIS A 756 -9.74 1.24 -24.68
C HIS A 756 -11.15 1.25 -24.08
N GLN A 757 -11.52 2.32 -23.36
CA GLN A 757 -12.86 2.48 -22.75
C GLN A 757 -13.64 3.66 -23.34
N PRO A 758 -14.99 3.63 -23.28
CA PRO A 758 -15.86 4.68 -23.82
C PRO A 758 -15.53 6.09 -23.34
N GLY A 759 -15.56 7.06 -24.25
CA GLY A 759 -15.29 8.48 -23.94
C GLY A 759 -13.84 8.79 -23.53
N SER A 760 -12.93 7.82 -23.55
CA SER A 760 -11.50 8.10 -23.36
C SER A 760 -10.93 8.88 -24.55
N LEU A 761 -9.96 9.76 -24.29
CA LEU A 761 -9.30 10.63 -25.28
C LEU A 761 -7.76 10.45 -25.29
N PRO A 762 -7.23 9.24 -25.52
CA PRO A 762 -5.80 9.02 -25.61
C PRO A 762 -5.19 9.54 -26.91
N ILE A 763 -3.95 10.05 -26.80
CA ILE A 763 -3.18 10.54 -27.94
C ILE A 763 -1.80 9.85 -27.98
N VAL A 764 -1.41 9.34 -29.15
CA VAL A 764 -0.10 8.73 -29.38
C VAL A 764 0.67 9.53 -30.43
N PHE A 765 1.94 9.81 -30.12
CA PHE A 765 2.89 10.46 -31.01
C PHE A 765 4.10 9.56 -31.22
N VAL A 766 4.46 9.29 -32.47
CA VAL A 766 5.71 8.64 -32.89
C VAL A 766 6.43 9.57 -33.85
N GLU A 767 7.34 10.37 -33.32
CA GLU A 767 7.90 11.54 -34.03
C GLU A 767 9.44 11.46 -34.09
N GLY A 768 9.99 11.84 -35.23
CA GLY A 768 11.45 11.95 -35.39
C GLY A 768 12.12 10.67 -35.89
N ALA A 769 13.25 10.84 -36.57
CA ALA A 769 14.02 9.75 -37.11
C ALA A 769 14.45 8.76 -36.01
N GLY A 770 14.27 7.46 -36.28
CA GLY A 770 14.59 6.38 -35.35
C GLY A 770 13.53 6.12 -34.28
N ALA A 771 12.55 7.02 -34.08
CA ALA A 771 11.44 6.74 -33.19
C ALA A 771 10.60 5.59 -33.73
N SER A 772 10.34 4.59 -32.89
CA SER A 772 9.64 3.37 -33.33
C SER A 772 8.67 2.83 -32.29
N LEU A 773 7.47 2.48 -32.74
CA LEU A 773 6.50 1.68 -32.00
C LEU A 773 6.25 0.36 -32.74
N THR A 774 6.54 -0.76 -32.10
CA THR A 774 6.15 -2.10 -32.57
C THR A 774 5.13 -2.71 -31.63
N ALA A 775 4.07 -3.31 -32.18
CA ALA A 775 3.02 -3.97 -31.43
C ALA A 775 2.42 -5.15 -32.20
N GLY A 776 1.50 -5.89 -31.58
CA GLY A 776 0.75 -6.95 -32.26
C GLY A 776 1.54 -8.25 -32.40
N GLN A 777 2.53 -8.51 -31.55
CA GLN A 777 3.32 -9.74 -31.63
C GLN A 777 2.53 -10.95 -31.07
N GLY A 778 2.72 -12.14 -31.67
CA GLY A 778 2.06 -13.36 -31.21
C GLY A 778 0.68 -13.64 -31.82
N ALA A 779 0.17 -14.85 -31.57
CA ALA A 779 -1.09 -15.31 -32.16
C ALA A 779 -2.30 -14.62 -31.49
N GLY A 780 -3.18 -14.02 -32.28
CA GLY A 780 -4.37 -13.32 -31.80
C GLY A 780 -4.12 -11.90 -31.27
N ALA A 781 -2.89 -11.41 -31.37
CA ALA A 781 -2.57 -10.03 -31.05
C ALA A 781 -3.05 -9.08 -32.17
N SER A 782 -3.46 -7.88 -31.78
CA SER A 782 -3.95 -6.84 -32.70
C SER A 782 -3.61 -5.45 -32.18
N CYS A 783 -3.65 -4.47 -33.08
CA CYS A 783 -3.60 -3.06 -32.71
C CYS A 783 -4.97 -2.44 -33.00
N SER A 784 -5.49 -1.64 -32.07
CA SER A 784 -6.74 -0.92 -32.23
C SER A 784 -6.57 0.54 -31.84
N ILE A 785 -7.03 1.44 -32.71
CA ILE A 785 -7.17 2.88 -32.46
C ILE A 785 -8.67 3.17 -32.45
N GLY A 786 -9.16 3.72 -31.35
CA GLY A 786 -10.59 3.85 -31.03
C GLY A 786 -11.30 2.50 -30.91
N PHE A 787 -10.93 1.72 -29.89
CA PHE A 787 -11.56 0.42 -29.61
C PHE A 787 -12.96 0.56 -29.00
N SER A 788 -13.11 1.44 -28.01
CA SER A 788 -14.41 1.82 -27.43
C SER A 788 -14.50 3.31 -27.12
N GLY A 789 -13.37 3.97 -26.87
CA GLY A 789 -13.24 5.43 -26.79
C GLY A 789 -12.73 6.03 -28.10
N THR A 790 -12.44 7.33 -28.09
CA THR A 790 -11.72 7.96 -29.20
C THR A 790 -10.26 7.51 -29.22
N GLY A 791 -9.56 7.70 -30.33
CA GLY A 791 -8.10 7.54 -30.34
C GLY A 791 -7.45 8.39 -31.42
N ASP A 792 -6.47 9.19 -31.04
CA ASP A 792 -5.66 9.99 -31.99
C ASP A 792 -4.23 9.43 -32.03
N PHE A 793 -3.81 8.95 -33.19
CA PHE A 793 -2.49 8.36 -33.40
C PHE A 793 -1.75 9.12 -34.50
N ARG A 794 -0.54 9.60 -34.21
CA ARG A 794 0.26 10.40 -35.15
C ARG A 794 1.65 9.82 -35.33
N VAL A 795 2.05 9.66 -36.59
CA VAL A 795 3.39 9.26 -37.00
C VAL A 795 3.97 10.37 -37.85
N SER A 796 5.03 11.05 -37.38
CA SER A 796 5.61 12.18 -38.09
C SER A 796 7.14 12.18 -38.11
N ASP A 797 7.71 13.02 -38.97
CA ASP A 797 9.13 13.37 -38.98
C ASP A 797 10.10 12.18 -39.04
N GLY A 798 9.73 11.11 -39.75
CA GLY A 798 10.54 9.88 -39.88
C GLY A 798 10.25 8.80 -38.85
N GLY A 799 9.22 8.98 -38.01
CA GLY A 799 8.75 7.98 -37.06
C GLY A 799 8.18 6.74 -37.75
N THR A 800 8.21 5.60 -37.06
CA THR A 800 7.72 4.33 -37.58
C THR A 800 6.75 3.64 -36.63
N PHE A 801 5.58 3.24 -37.14
CA PHE A 801 4.63 2.39 -36.42
C PHE A 801 4.46 1.06 -37.16
N ARG A 802 4.71 -0.05 -36.46
CA ARG A 802 4.55 -1.41 -36.98
C ARG A 802 3.60 -2.23 -36.10
N CYS A 803 2.42 -2.55 -36.63
CA CYS A 803 1.57 -3.59 -36.07
C CYS A 803 1.88 -4.92 -36.77
N VAL A 804 2.35 -5.93 -36.04
CA VAL A 804 2.64 -7.25 -36.62
C VAL A 804 1.35 -8.00 -36.98
N GLY A 805 0.27 -7.79 -36.21
CA GLY A 805 -1.07 -8.31 -36.49
C GLY A 805 -1.95 -7.36 -37.32
N PRO A 806 -3.28 -7.55 -37.28
CA PRO A 806 -4.23 -6.60 -37.86
C PRO A 806 -4.26 -5.29 -37.07
N LEU A 807 -4.36 -4.18 -37.80
CA LEU A 807 -4.60 -2.83 -37.30
C LEU A 807 -6.04 -2.42 -37.60
N PHE A 808 -6.78 -2.08 -36.55
CA PHE A 808 -8.15 -1.60 -36.63
C PHE A 808 -8.23 -0.14 -36.23
N ILE A 809 -8.95 0.68 -37.00
CA ILE A 809 -9.08 2.11 -36.75
C ILE A 809 -10.58 2.45 -36.76
N GLY A 810 -11.15 2.74 -35.60
CA GLY A 810 -12.56 3.12 -35.45
C GLY A 810 -13.52 1.93 -35.46
N LEU A 811 -13.27 0.92 -34.62
CA LEU A 811 -14.21 -0.20 -34.42
C LEU A 811 -15.26 0.07 -33.33
N GLY A 812 -15.01 1.03 -32.44
CA GLY A 812 -15.84 1.33 -31.28
C GLY A 812 -17.02 2.25 -31.54
N ASP A 813 -17.57 2.85 -30.49
CA ASP A 813 -18.66 3.83 -30.55
C ASP A 813 -18.20 5.25 -30.97
N ASP A 814 -16.90 5.51 -30.88
CA ASP A 814 -16.29 6.84 -30.96
C ASP A 814 -15.36 6.98 -32.19
N GLU A 815 -14.92 8.21 -32.47
CA GLU A 815 -14.04 8.53 -33.62
C GLU A 815 -12.57 8.13 -33.37
N ALA A 816 -11.93 7.56 -34.39
CA ALA A 816 -10.50 7.22 -34.38
C ALA A 816 -9.77 7.85 -35.56
N SER A 817 -8.58 8.41 -35.31
CA SER A 817 -7.72 8.99 -36.35
C SER A 817 -6.30 8.43 -36.31
N LEU A 818 -5.75 8.16 -37.50
CA LEU A 818 -4.35 7.88 -37.75
C LEU A 818 -3.81 8.91 -38.75
N SER A 819 -2.86 9.74 -38.34
CA SER A 819 -2.15 10.67 -39.22
C SER A 819 -0.72 10.18 -39.48
N VAL A 820 -0.29 10.17 -40.75
CA VAL A 820 1.08 9.81 -41.16
C VAL A 820 1.65 10.94 -42.00
N ALA A 821 2.55 11.73 -41.41
CA ALA A 821 3.09 12.96 -42.01
C ALA A 821 4.61 12.90 -42.20
N GLY A 822 5.11 13.36 -43.35
CA GLY A 822 6.53 13.34 -43.70
C GLY A 822 6.95 12.11 -44.51
N ALA A 823 7.83 12.34 -45.49
CA ALA A 823 8.21 11.35 -46.52
C ALA A 823 8.83 10.05 -46.00
N GLU A 824 9.46 10.10 -44.82
CA GLU A 824 10.09 8.94 -44.18
C GLU A 824 9.20 8.28 -43.12
N SER A 825 8.06 8.91 -42.80
CA SER A 825 7.13 8.39 -41.79
C SER A 825 6.32 7.23 -42.35
N GLN A 826 6.24 6.14 -41.57
CA GLN A 826 5.63 4.91 -42.04
C GLN A 826 4.75 4.25 -40.98
N THR A 827 3.53 3.86 -41.38
CA THR A 827 2.72 2.86 -40.67
C THR A 827 2.68 1.56 -41.46
N ARG A 828 2.89 0.41 -40.80
CA ARG A 828 2.81 -0.92 -41.41
C ARG A 828 1.96 -1.88 -40.58
N ALA A 829 1.08 -2.63 -41.22
CA ALA A 829 0.36 -3.73 -40.59
C ALA A 829 0.15 -4.95 -41.49
N GLN A 830 -0.18 -6.10 -40.91
CA GLN A 830 -0.56 -7.28 -41.69
C GLN A 830 -1.80 -6.99 -42.54
N ARG A 831 -2.84 -6.44 -41.91
CA ARG A 831 -4.10 -6.01 -42.51
C ARG A 831 -4.53 -4.73 -41.82
N ILE A 832 -5.10 -3.80 -42.56
CA ILE A 832 -5.61 -2.53 -42.01
C ILE A 832 -7.10 -2.44 -42.32
N GLU A 833 -7.90 -2.14 -41.31
CA GLU A 833 -9.34 -1.92 -41.42
C GLU A 833 -9.70 -0.56 -40.82
N VAL A 834 -10.40 0.27 -41.61
CA VAL A 834 -10.74 1.64 -41.27
C VAL A 834 -12.26 1.81 -41.23
N GLY A 835 -12.78 2.24 -40.09
CA GLY A 835 -14.20 2.26 -39.75
C GLY A 835 -14.75 0.86 -39.45
N ALA A 836 -16.07 0.78 -39.32
CA ALA A 836 -16.81 -0.47 -39.18
C ALA A 836 -17.80 -0.67 -40.33
N PRO A 837 -18.14 -1.92 -40.69
CA PRO A 837 -19.16 -2.18 -41.70
C PRO A 837 -20.52 -1.62 -41.23
N ALA A 838 -21.37 -1.17 -42.16
CA ALA A 838 -22.67 -0.57 -41.82
C ALA A 838 -23.61 -1.45 -40.96
N SER A 839 -23.35 -2.76 -40.89
CA SER A 839 -24.10 -3.71 -40.05
C SER A 839 -23.49 -3.94 -38.67
N ALA A 840 -22.32 -3.39 -38.37
CA ALA A 840 -21.71 -3.48 -37.05
C ALA A 840 -22.41 -2.53 -36.08
N GLU A 841 -22.68 -3.03 -34.88
CA GLU A 841 -23.07 -2.23 -33.72
C GLU A 841 -21.92 -2.36 -32.73
N PRO A 842 -21.13 -1.30 -32.49
CA PRO A 842 -21.35 0.09 -32.91
C PRO A 842 -20.78 0.49 -34.29
N THR A 843 -21.19 1.67 -34.77
CA THR A 843 -20.88 2.20 -36.11
C THR A 843 -19.66 3.13 -36.12
N GLY A 844 -18.59 2.74 -35.42
CA GLY A 844 -17.36 3.53 -35.29
C GLY A 844 -16.85 4.13 -36.59
N ALA A 845 -16.44 5.39 -36.51
CA ALA A 845 -15.81 6.10 -37.61
C ALA A 845 -14.29 6.05 -37.45
N GLY A 846 -13.60 5.65 -38.52
CA GLY A 846 -12.16 5.62 -38.59
C GLY A 846 -11.63 6.52 -39.70
N ALA A 847 -10.55 7.23 -39.45
CA ALA A 847 -9.88 8.06 -40.45
C ALA A 847 -8.38 7.76 -40.52
N ILE A 848 -7.86 7.64 -41.74
CA ILE A 848 -6.43 7.74 -42.02
C ILE A 848 -6.20 9.04 -42.78
N GLU A 849 -5.23 9.85 -42.38
CA GLU A 849 -4.78 11.03 -43.12
C GLU A 849 -3.29 10.90 -43.47
N LEU A 850 -2.94 11.15 -44.73
CA LEU A 850 -1.56 11.17 -45.21
C LEU A 850 -1.11 12.59 -45.57
N ASP A 851 0.06 12.98 -45.07
CA ASP A 851 0.74 14.22 -45.48
C ASP A 851 2.16 13.89 -45.92
N GLY A 852 2.29 13.30 -47.12
CA GLY A 852 3.54 12.77 -47.67
C GLY A 852 4.00 11.45 -47.05
N GLY A 853 3.30 10.93 -46.05
CA GLY A 853 3.62 9.67 -45.37
C GLY A 853 3.25 8.40 -46.13
N ARG A 854 3.61 7.26 -45.55
CA ARG A 854 3.41 5.93 -46.13
C ARG A 854 2.63 4.97 -45.23
N VAL A 855 1.61 4.32 -45.77
CA VAL A 855 0.86 3.24 -45.12
C VAL A 855 1.07 1.94 -45.89
N VAL A 856 1.47 0.88 -45.19
CA VAL A 856 1.77 -0.43 -45.78
C VAL A 856 0.86 -1.50 -45.16
N ALA A 857 0.01 -2.11 -45.97
CA ALA A 857 -0.78 -3.28 -45.61
C ALA A 857 -0.20 -4.52 -46.32
N ASP A 858 0.38 -5.45 -45.56
CA ASP A 858 1.03 -6.63 -46.14
C ASP A 858 0.04 -7.57 -46.85
N GLN A 859 -1.24 -7.55 -46.46
CA GLN A 859 -2.34 -8.29 -47.09
C GLN A 859 -3.33 -7.36 -47.79
N SER A 860 -4.11 -6.59 -47.02
CA SER A 860 -5.12 -5.68 -47.55
C SER A 860 -5.37 -4.47 -46.64
N LEU A 861 -5.69 -3.34 -47.26
CA LEU A 861 -6.31 -2.19 -46.61
C LEU A 861 -7.80 -2.17 -47.00
N THR A 862 -8.69 -2.23 -46.02
CA THR A 862 -10.13 -2.15 -46.21
C THR A 862 -10.67 -0.89 -45.55
N ILE A 863 -11.36 -0.06 -46.33
CA ILE A 863 -12.06 1.12 -45.82
C ILE A 863 -13.54 0.77 -45.79
N TRP A 864 -14.13 0.63 -44.61
CA TRP A 864 -15.56 0.33 -44.43
C TRP A 864 -16.43 1.56 -44.68
N GLU A 865 -17.77 1.42 -44.68
CA GLU A 865 -18.69 2.50 -45.06
C GLU A 865 -18.52 3.79 -44.24
N ASN A 866 -18.12 3.67 -42.96
CA ASN A 866 -17.83 4.80 -42.07
C ASN A 866 -16.33 5.13 -41.97
N GLY A 867 -15.50 4.46 -42.77
CA GLY A 867 -14.08 4.72 -42.87
C GLY A 867 -13.75 5.82 -43.88
N THR A 868 -12.72 6.60 -43.57
CA THR A 868 -12.16 7.63 -44.48
C THR A 868 -10.66 7.45 -44.66
N LEU A 869 -10.17 7.57 -45.89
CA LEU A 869 -8.76 7.74 -46.22
C LEU A 869 -8.57 9.10 -46.90
N GLY A 870 -7.85 9.99 -46.25
CA GLY A 870 -7.59 11.37 -46.68
C GLY A 870 -6.12 11.61 -47.05
N GLY A 871 -5.86 12.70 -47.78
CA GLY A 871 -4.52 13.28 -47.86
C GLY A 871 -3.74 13.01 -49.15
N SER A 872 -2.42 13.22 -49.06
CA SER A 872 -1.44 12.93 -50.10
C SER A 872 -0.34 12.02 -49.55
N GLY A 873 0.09 11.01 -50.29
CA GLY A 873 1.04 10.01 -49.77
C GLY A 873 0.99 8.69 -50.53
N GLU A 874 1.54 7.64 -49.91
CA GLU A 874 1.64 6.31 -50.52
C GLU A 874 0.93 5.25 -49.66
N VAL A 875 0.04 4.48 -50.27
CA VAL A 875 -0.55 3.26 -49.74
C VAL A 875 0.05 2.07 -50.47
N VAL A 876 0.62 1.10 -49.76
CA VAL A 876 1.19 -0.11 -50.33
C VAL A 876 0.34 -1.31 -49.94
N GLY A 877 -0.06 -2.12 -50.92
CA GLY A 877 -0.92 -3.29 -50.73
C GLY A 877 -2.19 -3.23 -51.56
N THR A 878 -3.05 -4.24 -51.39
CA THR A 878 -4.36 -4.26 -52.08
C THR A 878 -5.36 -3.40 -51.30
N LEU A 879 -5.99 -2.44 -51.97
CA LEU A 879 -7.02 -1.59 -51.40
C LEU A 879 -8.42 -2.10 -51.78
N VAL A 880 -9.32 -2.21 -50.79
CA VAL A 880 -10.76 -2.41 -50.98
C VAL A 880 -11.50 -1.26 -50.31
N ASN A 881 -12.25 -0.49 -51.08
CA ASN A 881 -13.00 0.65 -50.57
C ASN A 881 -14.49 0.33 -50.51
N HIS A 882 -15.12 0.64 -49.38
CA HIS A 882 -16.56 0.75 -49.16
C HIS A 882 -16.94 2.16 -48.68
N GLY A 883 -16.01 2.86 -48.05
CA GLY A 883 -16.19 4.21 -47.51
C GLY A 883 -15.70 5.31 -48.43
N THR A 884 -15.05 6.31 -47.84
CA THR A 884 -14.68 7.55 -48.53
C THR A 884 -13.16 7.66 -48.70
N ILE A 885 -12.72 7.99 -49.90
CA ILE A 885 -11.34 8.41 -50.19
C ILE A 885 -11.38 9.89 -50.59
N ASN A 886 -10.73 10.74 -49.81
CA ASN A 886 -10.54 12.16 -50.10
C ASN A 886 -9.07 12.37 -50.49
N VAL A 887 -8.78 12.55 -51.77
CA VAL A 887 -7.41 12.86 -52.18
C VAL A 887 -7.12 14.33 -51.87
N GLY A 888 -5.86 14.65 -51.56
CA GLY A 888 -5.47 16.00 -51.18
C GLY A 888 -5.63 16.26 -49.69
N LEU A 889 -4.96 17.30 -49.20
CA LEU A 889 -5.10 17.71 -47.81
C LEU A 889 -6.37 18.56 -47.69
N GLU A 890 -7.44 17.93 -47.23
CA GLU A 890 -8.56 18.66 -46.65
C GLU A 890 -8.13 19.06 -45.23
N PRO A 891 -8.07 20.36 -44.88
CA PRO A 891 -7.74 20.74 -43.51
C PRO A 891 -8.73 20.05 -42.59
N LEU A 892 -8.28 19.05 -41.83
CA LEU A 892 -9.17 18.40 -40.86
C LEU A 892 -9.81 19.49 -40.00
N PRO A 893 -11.12 19.39 -39.70
CA PRO A 893 -11.71 20.26 -38.69
C PRO A 893 -10.85 20.11 -37.44
N PRO A 894 -10.22 21.19 -36.92
CA PRO A 894 -9.28 21.08 -35.83
C PRO A 894 -10.02 20.46 -34.65
N SER A 895 -9.65 19.24 -34.27
CA SER A 895 -10.16 18.56 -33.07
C SER A 895 -9.71 19.26 -31.77
N GLY A 896 -9.00 20.40 -31.86
CA GLY A 896 -8.80 21.34 -30.77
C GLY A 896 -8.34 22.71 -31.25
N ASN A 897 -9.09 23.77 -30.94
CA ASN A 897 -8.80 25.21 -30.85
C ASN A 897 -7.84 25.95 -31.83
N LEU A 898 -7.25 25.33 -32.85
CA LEU A 898 -6.46 26.02 -33.87
C LEU A 898 -7.33 26.34 -35.09
N GLN A 899 -8.22 27.33 -34.95
CA GLN A 899 -9.06 27.83 -36.05
C GLN A 899 -8.30 28.57 -37.18
N THR A 900 -6.96 28.61 -37.14
CA THR A 900 -6.16 29.43 -38.08
C THR A 900 -5.74 28.71 -39.36
N LEU A 901 -5.97 27.40 -39.49
CA LEU A 901 -5.54 26.63 -40.67
C LEU A 901 -6.62 26.39 -41.74
N ALA A 902 -7.90 26.64 -41.44
CA ALA A 902 -8.99 26.58 -42.43
C ALA A 902 -8.87 27.64 -43.56
N ALA A 903 -7.85 28.49 -43.53
CA ALA A 903 -7.55 29.51 -44.54
C ALA A 903 -6.49 29.08 -45.58
N LEU A 904 -5.92 27.89 -45.46
CA LEU A 904 -5.21 27.24 -46.57
C LEU A 904 -6.27 26.56 -47.41
N GLY A 905 -6.70 27.18 -48.50
CA GLY A 905 -7.63 26.55 -49.44
C GLY A 905 -7.13 25.17 -49.88
N ALA A 906 -8.04 24.32 -50.35
CA ALA A 906 -7.75 22.94 -50.78
C ALA A 906 -6.41 22.88 -51.54
N GLN A 907 -5.50 22.03 -51.06
CA GLN A 907 -4.19 21.82 -51.69
C GLN A 907 -4.27 20.55 -52.53
N PRO A 908 -4.30 20.66 -53.87
CA PRO A 908 -4.26 19.50 -54.74
C PRO A 908 -3.10 18.58 -54.39
N GLY A 909 -3.42 17.32 -54.16
CA GLY A 909 -2.47 16.28 -53.78
C GLY A 909 -2.50 15.09 -54.73
N THR A 910 -1.51 14.22 -54.58
CA THR A 910 -1.53 12.90 -55.21
C THR A 910 -1.55 11.83 -54.13
N LEU A 911 -2.51 10.92 -54.24
CA LEU A 911 -2.54 9.68 -53.46
C LEU A 911 -2.08 8.53 -54.36
N ALA A 912 -1.00 7.86 -53.99
CA ALA A 912 -0.45 6.73 -54.72
C ALA A 912 -0.81 5.41 -54.05
N ILE A 913 -1.35 4.46 -54.81
CA ILE A 913 -1.64 3.10 -54.38
C ILE A 913 -0.68 2.15 -55.12
N VAL A 914 0.29 1.62 -54.39
CA VAL A 914 1.21 0.59 -54.85
C VAL A 914 0.57 -0.78 -54.66
N GLY A 915 -0.39 -1.10 -55.53
CA GLY A 915 -1.12 -2.36 -55.57
C GLY A 915 -2.37 -2.27 -56.44
N ALA A 916 -3.28 -3.22 -56.29
CA ALA A 916 -4.60 -3.17 -56.91
C ALA A 916 -5.59 -2.39 -56.02
N ALA A 917 -6.59 -1.75 -56.62
CA ALA A 917 -7.64 -1.02 -55.92
C ALA A 917 -9.03 -1.47 -56.40
N THR A 918 -9.91 -1.80 -55.47
CA THR A 918 -11.31 -2.16 -55.76
C THR A 918 -12.24 -1.18 -55.07
N PHE A 919 -13.05 -0.47 -55.87
CA PHE A 919 -14.14 0.37 -55.42
C PHE A 919 -15.45 -0.42 -55.53
N LEU A 920 -16.25 -0.38 -54.48
CA LEU A 920 -17.53 -1.09 -54.37
C LEU A 920 -18.70 -0.11 -54.47
N PRO A 921 -19.96 -0.59 -54.56
CA PRO A 921 -21.11 0.29 -54.80
C PRO A 921 -21.32 1.41 -53.77
N ALA A 922 -20.85 1.23 -52.53
CA ALA A 922 -20.95 2.24 -51.47
C ALA A 922 -19.78 3.24 -51.45
N SER A 923 -18.70 2.96 -52.20
CA SER A 923 -17.50 3.78 -52.22
C SER A 923 -17.77 5.21 -52.68
N LYS A 924 -17.01 6.15 -52.11
CA LYS A 924 -16.90 7.53 -52.57
C LYS A 924 -15.44 7.86 -52.84
N LEU A 925 -15.16 8.44 -54.00
CA LEU A 925 -13.88 9.07 -54.32
C LEU A 925 -14.12 10.57 -54.50
N ARG A 926 -13.57 11.38 -53.61
CA ARG A 926 -13.62 12.83 -53.68
C ARG A 926 -12.30 13.38 -54.21
N LEU A 927 -12.40 14.35 -55.11
CA LEU A 927 -11.29 15.08 -55.71
C LEU A 927 -11.63 16.56 -55.74
N ASP A 928 -10.72 17.38 -55.26
CA ASP A 928 -10.76 18.84 -55.34
C ASP A 928 -10.09 19.33 -56.63
N LEU A 929 -10.67 20.37 -57.22
CA LEU A 929 -10.20 21.04 -58.42
C LEU A 929 -10.22 22.54 -58.18
N VAL A 930 -9.04 23.15 -58.10
CA VAL A 930 -8.88 24.59 -57.89
C VAL A 930 -8.23 25.30 -59.08
N GLY A 931 -7.82 24.54 -60.10
CA GLY A 931 -7.28 25.06 -61.35
C GLY A 931 -7.17 23.98 -62.44
N ALA A 932 -6.79 24.39 -63.65
CA ALA A 932 -6.67 23.50 -64.80
C ALA A 932 -5.54 22.45 -64.66
N ASP A 933 -4.51 22.80 -63.89
CA ASP A 933 -3.34 21.99 -63.54
C ASP A 933 -3.23 21.75 -62.02
N GLN A 934 -4.24 22.18 -61.27
CA GLN A 934 -4.29 22.16 -59.81
C GLN A 934 -5.52 21.36 -59.38
N TYR A 935 -5.39 20.04 -59.42
CA TYR A 935 -6.44 19.11 -59.06
C TYR A 935 -5.86 17.83 -58.47
N ASP A 936 -6.66 17.15 -57.66
CA ASP A 936 -6.26 15.91 -57.01
C ASP A 936 -6.09 14.75 -57.97
N GLN A 937 -5.13 13.87 -57.67
CA GLN A 937 -4.84 12.70 -58.49
C GLN A 937 -4.74 11.42 -57.65
N LEU A 938 -5.48 10.40 -58.05
CA LEU A 938 -5.31 9.04 -57.56
C LEU A 938 -4.48 8.25 -58.57
N THR A 939 -3.34 7.72 -58.13
CA THR A 939 -2.51 6.83 -58.96
C THR A 939 -2.51 5.42 -58.39
N VAL A 940 -2.66 4.41 -59.24
CA VAL A 940 -2.76 3.00 -58.87
C VAL A 940 -1.79 2.20 -59.74
N SER A 941 -0.73 1.65 -59.16
CA SER A 941 0.24 0.89 -59.97
C SER A 941 -0.32 -0.42 -60.56
N GLY A 942 -1.34 -1.00 -59.92
CA GLY A 942 -2.02 -2.22 -60.35
C GLY A 942 -3.34 -1.97 -61.09
N ALA A 943 -4.24 -2.95 -61.02
CA ALA A 943 -5.57 -2.84 -61.61
C ALA A 943 -6.52 -2.05 -60.69
N ALA A 944 -7.32 -1.16 -61.28
CA ALA A 944 -8.39 -0.42 -60.61
C ALA A 944 -9.77 -0.90 -61.10
N GLN A 945 -10.59 -1.45 -60.19
CA GLN A 945 -11.99 -1.76 -60.44
C GLN A 945 -12.84 -0.60 -59.91
N LEU A 946 -13.53 0.13 -60.79
CA LEU A 946 -14.30 1.33 -60.46
C LEU A 946 -15.79 1.00 -60.30
N ASP A 947 -16.38 1.51 -59.22
CA ASP A 947 -17.82 1.52 -58.90
C ASP A 947 -18.07 2.66 -57.89
N GLY A 948 -19.31 2.82 -57.40
CA GLY A 948 -19.66 3.83 -56.40
C GLY A 948 -19.78 5.24 -56.98
N GLU A 949 -19.48 6.24 -56.17
CA GLU A 949 -19.66 7.67 -56.46
C GLU A 949 -18.32 8.40 -56.65
N LEU A 950 -18.21 9.16 -57.73
CA LEU A 950 -17.14 10.15 -57.94
C LEU A 950 -17.63 11.54 -57.55
N ILE A 951 -16.99 12.19 -56.59
CA ILE A 951 -17.32 13.54 -56.14
C ILE A 951 -16.25 14.52 -56.64
N LEU A 952 -16.66 15.47 -57.46
CA LEU A 952 -15.79 16.52 -58.01
C LEU A 952 -16.12 17.85 -57.34
N ALA A 953 -15.18 18.36 -56.55
CA ALA A 953 -15.34 19.58 -55.79
C ALA A 953 -14.52 20.73 -56.40
N PHE A 954 -15.23 21.64 -57.08
CA PHE A 954 -14.62 22.83 -57.68
C PHE A 954 -14.49 23.93 -56.62
N GLY A 955 -13.26 24.18 -56.21
CA GLY A 955 -12.91 25.18 -55.19
C GLY A 955 -12.37 26.48 -55.78
N GLU A 956 -12.16 27.47 -54.92
CA GLU A 956 -11.42 28.71 -55.24
C GLU A 956 -11.91 29.48 -56.48
N GLY A 957 -13.21 29.38 -56.80
CA GLY A 957 -13.82 30.04 -57.95
C GLY A 957 -13.41 29.45 -59.30
N TYR A 958 -12.82 28.26 -59.31
CA TYR A 958 -12.45 27.58 -60.55
C TYR A 958 -13.68 27.02 -61.26
N ALA A 959 -13.76 27.26 -62.56
CA ALA A 959 -14.78 26.72 -63.45
C ALA A 959 -14.12 26.25 -64.76
N PRO A 960 -14.25 24.97 -65.14
CA PRO A 960 -13.65 24.45 -66.36
C PRO A 960 -14.30 25.06 -67.61
N ARG A 961 -13.51 25.29 -68.64
CA ARG A 961 -13.98 25.69 -69.98
C ARG A 961 -14.25 24.47 -70.84
N ALA A 962 -15.08 24.64 -71.86
CA ALA A 962 -15.31 23.60 -72.85
C ALA A 962 -13.97 23.18 -73.49
N GLY A 963 -13.69 21.88 -73.48
CA GLY A 963 -12.44 21.29 -73.95
C GLY A 963 -11.41 21.02 -72.85
N ASP A 964 -11.52 21.62 -71.67
CA ASP A 964 -10.65 21.30 -70.53
C ASP A 964 -10.76 19.82 -70.20
N SER A 965 -9.62 19.19 -69.92
CA SER A 965 -9.53 17.76 -69.66
C SER A 965 -8.67 17.48 -68.45
N PHE A 966 -9.09 16.54 -67.61
CA PHE A 966 -8.47 16.23 -66.34
C PHE A 966 -8.32 14.72 -66.19
N ALA A 967 -7.13 14.26 -65.82
CA ALA A 967 -6.84 12.84 -65.63
C ALA A 967 -6.68 12.55 -64.14
N PHE A 968 -7.78 12.22 -63.47
CA PHE A 968 -7.76 12.10 -62.01
C PHE A 968 -7.46 10.69 -61.48
N VAL A 969 -7.69 9.66 -62.28
CA VAL A 969 -7.31 8.28 -61.90
C VAL A 969 -6.36 7.74 -62.95
N GLY A 970 -5.12 7.46 -62.55
CA GLY A 970 -4.13 6.77 -63.38
C GLY A 970 -3.86 5.39 -62.82
N ALA A 971 -4.25 4.33 -63.54
CA ALA A 971 -4.07 2.93 -63.14
C ALA A 971 -3.23 2.13 -64.15
N GLY A 972 -2.61 1.03 -63.73
CA GLY A 972 -1.98 0.08 -64.67
C GLY A 972 -2.99 -0.53 -65.66
N SER A 973 -4.22 -0.75 -65.19
CA SER A 973 -5.41 -1.02 -66.01
C SER A 973 -6.66 -0.63 -65.23
N SER A 974 -7.74 -0.21 -65.90
CA SER A 974 -9.02 0.10 -65.26
C SER A 974 -10.15 -0.75 -65.84
N ALA A 975 -11.08 -1.16 -64.98
CA ALA A 975 -12.30 -1.88 -65.33
C ALA A 975 -13.49 -1.30 -64.55
N GLY A 976 -14.70 -1.41 -65.10
CA GLY A 976 -15.89 -0.78 -64.54
C GLY A 976 -15.96 0.74 -64.81
N ALA A 977 -16.87 1.41 -64.12
CA ALA A 977 -17.07 2.86 -64.15
C ALA A 977 -17.75 3.28 -62.84
N PHE A 978 -17.57 4.53 -62.43
CA PHE A 978 -18.35 5.08 -61.32
C PHE A 978 -19.84 5.06 -61.68
N SER A 979 -20.66 4.57 -60.74
CA SER A 979 -22.11 4.48 -60.87
C SER A 979 -22.76 5.86 -60.87
N THR A 980 -22.20 6.81 -60.10
CA THR A 980 -22.66 8.20 -60.05
C THR A 980 -21.49 9.18 -60.07
N VAL A 981 -21.75 10.39 -60.56
CA VAL A 981 -20.83 11.52 -60.49
C VAL A 981 -21.56 12.70 -59.89
N THR A 982 -21.06 13.21 -58.77
CA THR A 982 -21.59 14.37 -58.06
C THR A 982 -20.63 15.54 -58.24
N VAL A 983 -21.16 16.70 -58.58
CA VAL A 983 -20.40 17.91 -58.83
C VAL A 983 -20.81 18.97 -57.81
N THR A 984 -19.84 19.51 -57.08
CA THR A 984 -20.05 20.62 -56.14
C THR A 984 -19.17 21.81 -56.54
N GLY A 985 -19.62 23.03 -56.22
CA GLY A 985 -18.88 24.25 -56.52
C GLY A 985 -19.11 24.86 -57.92
N LEU A 986 -19.98 24.24 -58.74
CA LEU A 986 -20.43 24.76 -60.04
C LEU A 986 -21.95 24.98 -60.06
N ALA A 987 -22.41 25.85 -60.96
CA ALA A 987 -23.84 26.08 -61.20
C ALA A 987 -24.45 24.87 -61.94
N PRO A 988 -25.75 24.56 -61.73
CA PRO A 988 -26.43 23.51 -62.48
C PRO A 988 -26.36 23.74 -63.99
N GLY A 989 -26.24 22.66 -64.77
CA GLY A 989 -26.27 22.69 -66.24
C GLY A 989 -24.92 22.51 -66.94
N TRP A 990 -23.81 22.39 -66.19
CA TRP A 990 -22.51 22.00 -66.74
C TRP A 990 -22.56 20.59 -67.36
N GLN A 991 -22.04 20.45 -68.58
CA GLN A 991 -21.95 19.20 -69.31
C GLN A 991 -20.51 18.71 -69.34
N PHE A 992 -20.32 17.41 -69.09
CA PHE A 992 -19.02 16.75 -69.13
C PHE A 992 -19.14 15.33 -69.69
N ASN A 993 -18.02 14.80 -70.16
CA ASN A 993 -17.86 13.40 -70.53
C ASN A 993 -16.82 12.76 -69.61
N LEU A 994 -17.18 11.62 -68.99
CA LEU A 994 -16.24 10.79 -68.24
C LEU A 994 -15.93 9.54 -69.07
N SER A 995 -14.65 9.28 -69.29
CA SER A 995 -14.19 8.10 -70.04
C SER A 995 -13.02 7.43 -69.33
N SER A 996 -12.92 6.10 -69.46
CA SER A 996 -11.85 5.31 -68.89
C SER A 996 -11.23 4.44 -69.99
N SER A 997 -9.97 4.69 -70.32
CA SER A 997 -9.25 3.98 -71.39
C SER A 997 -7.79 3.82 -71.03
N GLY A 998 -7.26 2.60 -71.22
CA GLY A 998 -5.84 2.31 -70.98
C GLY A 998 -5.39 2.57 -69.54
N GLY A 999 -6.29 2.39 -68.56
CA GLY A 999 -5.99 2.65 -67.16
C GLY A 999 -6.19 4.10 -66.71
N VAL A 1000 -6.45 5.04 -67.62
CA VAL A 1000 -6.66 6.45 -67.27
C VAL A 1000 -8.15 6.78 -67.29
N THR A 1001 -8.68 7.35 -66.20
CA THR A 1001 -10.01 7.97 -66.17
C THR A 1001 -9.87 9.47 -66.39
N THR A 1002 -10.43 9.93 -67.50
CA THR A 1002 -10.38 11.33 -67.93
C THR A 1002 -11.78 11.93 -67.94
N LEU A 1003 -11.92 13.09 -67.29
CA LEU A 1003 -13.07 13.96 -67.47
C LEU A 1003 -12.73 15.01 -68.53
N ARG A 1004 -13.64 15.22 -69.47
CA ARG A 1004 -13.60 16.32 -70.43
C ARG A 1004 -14.82 17.20 -70.25
N SER A 1005 -14.60 18.50 -70.12
CA SER A 1005 -15.67 19.49 -70.08
C SER A 1005 -16.23 19.72 -71.48
N GLU A 1006 -17.54 19.60 -71.67
CA GLU A 1006 -18.23 19.78 -72.95
C GLU A 1006 -18.86 21.17 -73.09
N SER A 1007 -19.04 21.88 -71.97
CA SER A 1007 -19.56 23.24 -71.90
C SER A 1007 -18.78 24.08 -70.90
N ASP A 1008 -18.73 25.39 -71.07
CA ASP A 1008 -18.18 26.28 -70.05
C ASP A 1008 -19.00 26.17 -68.76
N ALA A 1009 -18.33 25.87 -67.65
CA ALA A 1009 -18.93 25.89 -66.33
C ALA A 1009 -19.02 27.32 -65.77
N VAL A 1010 -19.84 27.48 -64.73
CA VAL A 1010 -19.91 28.70 -63.94
C VAL A 1010 -19.67 28.33 -62.48
N ALA A 1011 -18.61 28.86 -61.87
CA ALA A 1011 -18.33 28.62 -60.46
C ALA A 1011 -19.43 29.22 -59.58
N THR A 1012 -19.84 28.48 -58.55
CA THR A 1012 -20.71 28.99 -57.46
C THR A 1012 -19.91 29.41 -56.24
N THR A 1013 -18.64 29.01 -56.17
CA THR A 1013 -17.68 29.46 -55.16
C THR A 1013 -17.05 30.79 -55.60
N THR A 1014 -16.77 31.67 -54.63
CA THR A 1014 -15.95 32.86 -54.88
C THR A 1014 -14.51 32.52 -54.53
N PRO A 1015 -13.50 32.95 -55.30
CA PRO A 1015 -12.11 32.78 -54.91
C PRO A 1015 -11.90 33.31 -53.49
N THR A 1016 -11.33 32.49 -52.62
CA THR A 1016 -11.03 32.92 -51.27
C THR A 1016 -9.83 33.84 -51.40
N LEU A 1017 -10.05 35.16 -51.39
CA LEU A 1017 -8.95 36.12 -51.37
C LEU A 1017 -8.15 35.88 -50.09
N GLN A 1018 -7.06 35.13 -50.20
CA GLN A 1018 -6.14 34.87 -49.10
C GLN A 1018 -5.52 36.20 -48.68
N ARG A 1019 -6.12 36.84 -47.67
CA ARG A 1019 -5.48 37.96 -46.98
C ARG A 1019 -4.38 37.37 -46.13
N VAL A 1020 -3.18 37.30 -46.69
CA VAL A 1020 -1.97 37.01 -45.93
C VAL A 1020 -1.80 38.14 -44.91
N TYR A 1021 -2.23 37.91 -43.68
CA TYR A 1021 -1.87 38.76 -42.56
C TYR A 1021 -0.40 38.45 -42.22
N LEU A 1022 0.52 39.18 -42.85
CA LEU A 1022 1.90 39.22 -42.39
C LEU A 1022 1.89 39.75 -40.95
N PRO A 1023 2.31 38.98 -39.93
CA PRO A 1023 2.47 39.54 -38.61
C PRO A 1023 3.52 40.65 -38.72
N LEU A 1024 3.10 41.89 -38.47
CA LEU A 1024 4.02 42.99 -38.22
C LEU A 1024 4.79 42.63 -36.94
N ALA A 1025 5.92 41.94 -37.10
CA ALA A 1025 6.90 41.81 -36.04
C ALA A 1025 7.38 43.22 -35.71
N ARG A 1026 6.84 43.83 -34.65
CA ARG A 1026 7.51 44.96 -34.00
C ARG A 1026 8.82 44.41 -33.44
N ARG A 1027 9.93 44.93 -33.97
CA ARG A 1027 11.25 44.83 -33.32
C ARG A 1027 11.19 45.39 -31.92
#